data_AF-A0A7V7MQM5-F1
#
_entry.id   AF-A0A7V7MQM5-F1
#
_cell.length_a   1.000
_cell.length_b   1.000
_cell.length_c   1.000
_cell.angle_alpha   90.00
_cell.angle_beta   90.00
_cell.angle_gamma   90.00
#
_symmetry.space_group_name_H-M   'P 1'
#
loop_
_entity.id
_entity.type
_entity.pdbx_description
1 polymer ?
#
loop_
_entity_poly.entity_id
_entity_poly.type
_entity_poly.pdbx_seq_one_letter_code
_entity_poly.pdbx_strand_id
1 'polypeptide(L)'
;MWLTLLLLLSPSPQNPPVSQFDATFAQGVERTWIGPEFYANRLQDWRLQNGWAHCLESRKNRPMRVLHLLAARMGAQKASFQVEVEIKPGEGPWGGGEETWAGFLVGAGGEAIDYRLTALTHGRAAADGGFVVALDGAGRLVARDFEKRKAGGLWSVVGELAEGEMAQIPAQIEEGQGFGEEAIQTVRLRILAEPGEQGYRLEARAVDLQTGRLIRRAVWENLAAEALEGEVALVSHRGPKAGGPGYAFHQWQLSGGKLQLFPERRFGPIAGNQYIVHRGVLKMTVQMMPVGAQDPQAAALEVWRPSESSWQTLAWSSLEPDSRTFSFQVEGWDASKARRYRVRYGPEDQPGSAIWEGTLQADPVDKSEVVVAAFTGNKHYTGGLQWNSNGLWFPHQELVQAVTYHQPDLLFFSGDQIYEGDLTGAQRRPLEGAMLDYLDKWYRWCWTFRDLTKNLPTLCIPDDHDVYHGNIWGAGGRAAKNQDAGGYTMPARFVNMVQRTQTSHLPRSSDPAPVEQGIGVYFCSFDWGGLSFAVLEDRKFKSSPTVMCPEGECKNGWFRNPDFDPVTQADVEGAVLLGERQLRFLERWAEDWQPGVWMKVALSQTIFANVATLPAPANNDAVVPRLRVVEPGEYPETDIPAADGDSNGWPQSGRNRALRALRKAFAFHIAGDQHLGSFIRYGVESWEDAGYAFCVPSIANTWPRRWFPPERQGRFDSEQPEYTGQFRDGFGNYMTVHAVSNPVRYGQEPAALYDRAPGYGIIRFRRGPQQIEVECWPRWQDPKDPQAEQYPGWPQVVHARDQYAKRPTAWLPAFEVKGMARPVLKVRHQQSGELVYSCRLSDSRVRPWVFEEGLYQVGLGEPATGRWREFDHLEASREAGSDVISVVFE
;
A
#
# COMPACT_ATOMS: atom_id res chain seq x y z
N MET A 1 -43.14 57.51 38.42
CA MET A 1 -42.57 56.96 39.66
C MET A 1 -42.29 55.48 39.46
N TRP A 2 -41.16 55.13 38.82
CA TRP A 2 -40.66 53.74 38.78
C TRP A 2 -39.13 53.80 38.73
N LEU A 3 -38.53 53.25 39.78
CA LEU A 3 -37.09 53.24 40.04
C LEU A 3 -36.39 52.20 39.16
N THR A 4 -35.24 52.60 38.64
CA THR A 4 -34.24 51.78 37.95
C THR A 4 -33.54 50.85 38.95
N LEU A 5 -33.50 49.54 38.67
CA LEU A 5 -32.63 48.59 39.37
C LEU A 5 -31.58 48.07 38.37
N LEU A 6 -30.37 48.63 38.44
CA LEU A 6 -29.20 48.10 37.75
C LEU A 6 -28.61 46.96 38.61
N LEU A 7 -28.78 45.71 38.18
CA LEU A 7 -28.03 44.57 38.68
C LEU A 7 -26.72 44.47 37.91
N LEU A 8 -25.63 44.89 38.55
CA LEU A 8 -24.26 44.61 38.13
C LEU A 8 -23.98 43.11 38.30
N LEU A 9 -24.06 42.34 37.22
CA LEU A 9 -23.47 41.00 37.14
C LEU A 9 -21.98 41.16 36.87
N SER A 10 -21.16 40.90 37.88
CA SER A 10 -19.71 40.74 37.74
C SER A 10 -19.43 39.54 36.83
N PRO A 11 -18.55 39.63 35.81
CA PRO A 11 -18.05 38.45 35.14
C PRO A 11 -17.14 37.72 36.13
N SER A 12 -17.61 36.61 36.71
CA SER A 12 -16.68 35.65 37.29
C SER A 12 -15.73 35.20 36.16
N PRO A 13 -14.41 35.20 36.36
CA PRO A 13 -13.52 34.54 35.42
C PRO A 13 -13.86 33.05 35.49
N GLN A 14 -14.66 32.57 34.55
CA GLN A 14 -14.70 31.14 34.27
C GLN A 14 -13.31 30.80 33.76
N ASN A 15 -12.47 30.27 34.65
CA ASN A 15 -11.26 29.58 34.22
C ASN A 15 -11.70 28.57 33.15
N PRO A 16 -11.05 28.54 31.97
CA PRO A 16 -11.38 27.55 30.96
C PRO A 16 -11.34 26.15 31.59
N PRO A 17 -12.25 25.24 31.22
CA PRO A 17 -12.29 23.90 31.80
C PRO A 17 -10.93 23.24 31.63
N VAL A 18 -10.36 22.77 32.75
CA VAL A 18 -9.11 22.02 32.73
C VAL A 18 -9.40 20.67 32.08
N SER A 19 -8.79 20.40 30.94
CA SER A 19 -8.85 19.09 30.29
C SER A 19 -8.08 18.07 31.13
N GLN A 20 -8.60 16.85 31.22
CA GLN A 20 -7.92 15.69 31.81
C GLN A 20 -8.07 14.49 30.88
N PHE A 21 -7.02 13.67 30.82
CA PHE A 21 -7.00 12.39 30.12
C PHE A 21 -6.32 11.34 30.97
N ASP A 22 -7.01 10.23 31.22
CA ASP A 22 -6.49 9.08 31.94
C ASP A 22 -6.32 7.90 30.98
N ALA A 23 -5.06 7.59 30.64
CA ALA A 23 -4.74 6.44 29.80
C ALA A 23 -4.99 5.15 30.58
N THR A 24 -6.09 4.48 30.24
CA THR A 24 -6.49 3.23 30.87
C THR A 24 -5.91 2.04 30.11
N PHE A 25 -4.90 1.39 30.68
CA PHE A 25 -4.42 0.11 30.18
C PHE A 25 -5.33 -1.02 30.68
N ALA A 26 -5.90 -1.78 29.75
CA ALA A 26 -6.87 -2.82 30.10
C ALA A 26 -6.28 -3.89 31.04
N GLN A 27 -7.02 -4.21 32.10
CA GLN A 27 -6.69 -5.29 33.02
C GLN A 27 -7.23 -6.62 32.50
N GLY A 28 -6.63 -7.73 32.95
CA GLY A 28 -7.11 -9.09 32.64
C GLY A 28 -6.92 -9.53 31.19
N VAL A 29 -6.21 -8.75 30.36
CA VAL A 29 -5.86 -9.09 28.98
C VAL A 29 -4.35 -9.15 28.79
N GLU A 30 -3.89 -10.04 27.91
CA GLU A 30 -2.50 -10.09 27.44
C GLU A 30 -2.44 -10.11 25.92
N ARG A 31 -1.76 -9.12 25.33
CA ARG A 31 -1.70 -8.95 23.87
C ARG A 31 -0.60 -7.96 23.45
N THR A 32 -0.28 -7.95 22.16
CA THR A 32 0.71 -7.03 21.58
C THR A 32 0.13 -5.63 21.37
N TRP A 33 -1.12 -5.51 20.89
CA TRP A 33 -1.77 -4.22 20.70
C TRP A 33 -2.16 -3.58 22.03
N ILE A 34 -1.61 -2.41 22.37
CA ILE A 34 -1.87 -1.80 23.69
C ILE A 34 -3.33 -1.33 23.80
N GLY A 35 -3.81 -0.53 22.86
CA GLY A 35 -5.18 -0.02 22.87
C GLY A 35 -5.41 1.02 21.78
N PRO A 36 -6.67 1.44 21.58
CA PRO A 36 -7.04 2.32 20.46
C PRO A 36 -6.50 3.73 20.60
N GLU A 37 -6.19 4.19 21.80
CA GLU A 37 -5.58 5.48 22.05
C GLU A 37 -4.07 5.52 21.76
N PHE A 38 -3.45 4.38 21.45
CA PHE A 38 -1.99 4.28 21.42
C PHE A 38 -1.44 3.76 20.09
N TYR A 39 -0.23 4.21 19.76
CA TYR A 39 0.56 3.65 18.67
C TYR A 39 1.98 3.30 19.14
N ALA A 40 2.39 2.06 18.92
CA ALA A 40 3.60 1.48 19.49
C ALA A 40 4.69 1.32 18.41
N ASN A 41 5.87 1.92 18.62
CA ASN A 41 7.01 1.83 17.71
C ASN A 41 8.11 0.91 18.26
N ARG A 42 8.29 -0.32 17.74
CA ARG A 42 7.46 -1.05 16.78
C ARG A 42 6.42 -1.89 17.51
N LEU A 43 5.33 -2.28 16.87
CA LEU A 43 4.25 -3.03 17.50
C LEU A 43 4.73 -4.24 18.31
N GLN A 44 5.62 -5.06 17.75
CA GLN A 44 6.14 -6.28 18.39
C GLN A 44 7.11 -6.02 19.55
N ASP A 45 7.58 -4.80 19.71
CA ASP A 45 8.47 -4.41 20.80
C ASP A 45 7.66 -4.08 22.08
N TRP A 46 6.33 -4.15 22.03
CA TRP A 46 5.44 -3.83 23.14
C TRP A 46 4.47 -4.97 23.48
N ARG A 47 4.02 -5.01 24.74
CA ARG A 47 3.01 -5.95 25.23
C ARG A 47 2.17 -5.32 26.33
N LEU A 48 0.86 -5.43 26.22
CA LEU A 48 -0.06 -5.19 27.34
C LEU A 48 -0.15 -6.46 28.18
N GLN A 49 0.07 -6.35 29.49
CA GLN A 49 -0.11 -7.45 30.42
C GLN A 49 -0.51 -6.91 31.80
N ASN A 50 -1.62 -7.41 32.36
CA ASN A 50 -2.07 -7.06 33.72
C ASN A 50 -2.19 -5.54 33.98
N GLY A 51 -2.66 -4.77 32.99
CA GLY A 51 -2.76 -3.32 33.08
C GLY A 51 -1.44 -2.58 32.89
N TRP A 52 -0.34 -3.25 32.58
CA TRP A 52 0.96 -2.62 32.30
C TRP A 52 1.26 -2.68 30.80
N ALA A 53 1.75 -1.57 30.24
CA ALA A 53 2.35 -1.55 28.92
C ALA A 53 3.86 -1.81 29.05
N HIS A 54 4.32 -3.00 28.65
CA HIS A 54 5.71 -3.43 28.72
C HIS A 54 6.44 -3.19 27.40
N CYS A 55 7.58 -2.49 27.46
CA CYS A 55 8.55 -2.50 26.36
C CYS A 55 9.45 -3.74 26.50
N LEU A 56 9.43 -4.61 25.48
CA LEU A 56 10.22 -5.84 25.42
C LEU A 56 11.61 -5.64 24.83
N GLU A 57 11.80 -4.56 24.06
CA GLU A 57 13.08 -4.25 23.42
C GLU A 57 13.99 -3.41 24.32
N SER A 58 15.25 -3.81 24.42
CA SER A 58 16.26 -3.18 25.30
C SER A 58 17.63 -3.03 24.64
N ARG A 59 17.82 -3.50 23.40
CA ARG A 59 19.14 -3.56 22.78
C ARG A 59 19.66 -2.19 22.37
N LYS A 60 20.98 -2.03 22.43
CA LYS A 60 21.70 -0.80 22.05
C LYS A 60 21.43 -0.35 20.62
N ASN A 61 21.26 -1.30 19.70
CA ASN A 61 21.01 -1.04 18.29
C ASN A 61 19.54 -0.73 17.96
N ARG A 62 18.67 -0.73 18.97
CA ARG A 62 17.25 -0.42 18.87
C ARG A 62 16.83 0.53 20.00
N PRO A 63 17.50 1.69 20.10
CA PRO A 63 17.23 2.67 21.14
C PRO A 63 15.81 3.24 21.04
N MET A 64 15.39 3.95 22.09
CA MET A 64 14.28 4.90 22.05
C MET A 64 12.99 4.29 21.48
N ARG A 65 12.42 3.32 22.20
CA ARG A 65 11.11 2.74 21.88
C ARG A 65 10.02 3.64 22.45
N VAL A 66 9.02 3.91 21.64
CA VAL A 66 8.01 4.94 21.94
C VAL A 66 6.60 4.35 21.83
N LEU A 67 5.74 4.70 22.78
CA LEU A 67 4.31 4.44 22.78
C LEU A 67 3.58 5.79 22.76
N HIS A 68 3.13 6.20 21.58
CA HIS A 68 2.44 7.46 21.34
C HIS A 68 1.02 7.44 21.88
N LEU A 69 0.55 8.60 22.35
CA LEU A 69 -0.86 8.85 22.62
C LEU A 69 -1.49 9.58 21.44
N LEU A 70 -2.39 8.90 20.73
CA LEU A 70 -3.09 9.43 19.57
C LEU A 70 -4.24 10.35 19.98
N ALA A 71 -4.90 10.04 21.10
CA ALA A 71 -6.15 10.67 21.50
C ALA A 71 -5.97 12.02 22.22
N ALA A 72 -4.74 12.50 22.40
CA ALA A 72 -4.48 13.80 23.00
C ALA A 72 -3.12 14.40 22.59
N ARG A 73 -3.01 15.72 22.64
CA ARG A 73 -1.75 16.48 22.44
C ARG A 73 -1.72 17.74 23.29
N MET A 74 -0.54 18.35 23.39
CA MET A 74 -0.35 19.69 23.94
C MET A 74 -0.52 20.73 22.82
N GLY A 75 -1.42 21.69 23.01
CA GLY A 75 -1.65 22.78 22.06
C GLY A 75 -0.76 23.99 22.28
N ALA A 76 -0.79 24.93 21.32
CA ALA A 76 0.04 26.14 21.31
C ALA A 76 -0.30 27.14 22.44
N GLN A 77 -1.48 27.03 23.07
CA GLN A 77 -1.95 27.99 24.07
C GLN A 77 -0.98 28.15 25.26
N LYS A 78 -0.87 29.38 25.80
CA LYS A 78 -0.06 29.67 26.98
C LYS A 78 -0.81 29.24 28.25
N ALA A 79 -0.57 28.02 28.71
CA ALA A 79 -1.21 27.45 29.89
C ALA A 79 -0.31 26.39 30.55
N SER A 80 -0.59 26.01 31.79
CA SER A 80 0.13 24.91 32.45
C SER A 80 -0.36 23.54 32.00
N PHE A 81 0.49 22.53 32.14
CA PHE A 81 0.10 21.13 32.03
C PHE A 81 0.91 20.23 32.95
N GLN A 82 0.35 19.06 33.21
CA GLN A 82 0.96 18.01 33.99
C GLN A 82 0.82 16.68 33.27
N VAL A 83 1.87 15.87 33.33
CA VAL A 83 1.85 14.46 32.91
C VAL A 83 2.45 13.62 34.02
N GLU A 84 1.81 12.50 34.35
CA GLU A 84 2.28 11.55 35.37
C GLU A 84 2.14 10.11 34.89
N VAL A 85 3.11 9.24 35.23
CA VAL A 85 3.06 7.81 34.93
C VAL A 85 3.81 7.01 36.00
N GLU A 86 3.38 5.78 36.24
CA GLU A 86 4.11 4.81 37.04
C GLU A 86 5.02 3.96 36.14
N ILE A 87 6.28 3.81 36.54
CA ILE A 87 7.31 3.13 35.76
C ILE A 87 7.96 2.06 36.63
N LYS A 88 8.12 0.86 36.07
CA LYS A 88 8.96 -0.19 36.64
C LYS A 88 9.92 -0.76 35.59
N PRO A 89 11.10 -1.24 35.97
CA PRO A 89 11.93 -2.08 35.12
C PRO A 89 11.19 -3.36 34.73
N GLY A 90 11.46 -3.89 33.55
CA GLY A 90 10.87 -5.14 33.10
C GLY A 90 11.36 -6.36 33.89
N GLU A 91 12.57 -6.30 34.45
CA GLU A 91 13.14 -7.34 35.33
C GLU A 91 14.01 -6.74 36.44
N GLY A 92 13.84 -7.25 37.67
CA GLY A 92 14.61 -6.82 38.85
C GLY A 92 14.22 -5.44 39.38
N PRO A 93 14.95 -4.89 40.36
CA PRO A 93 14.81 -3.50 40.78
C PRO A 93 15.35 -2.53 39.72
N TRP A 94 15.03 -1.26 39.88
CA TRP A 94 15.67 -0.16 39.16
C TRP A 94 17.19 -0.25 39.28
N GLY A 95 17.87 0.02 38.17
CA GLY A 95 19.30 -0.13 38.03
C GLY A 95 19.69 -0.13 36.55
N GLY A 96 20.94 -0.49 36.26
CA GLY A 96 21.59 -0.15 34.99
C GLY A 96 22.35 1.17 35.11
N GLY A 97 23.04 1.62 34.07
CA GLY A 97 23.76 2.89 34.14
C GLY A 97 22.97 4.08 33.58
N GLU A 98 23.71 5.15 33.26
CA GLU A 98 23.22 6.38 32.64
C GLU A 98 22.70 6.17 31.20
N GLU A 99 23.05 5.03 30.60
CA GLU A 99 22.72 4.65 29.24
C GLU A 99 21.32 4.06 29.07
N THR A 100 20.59 3.80 30.16
CA THR A 100 19.23 3.29 30.16
C THR A 100 18.31 4.29 30.86
N TRP A 101 17.11 4.50 30.34
CA TRP A 101 16.18 5.48 30.89
C TRP A 101 14.74 5.28 30.40
N ALA A 102 13.78 5.74 31.19
CA ALA A 102 12.36 5.74 30.83
C ALA A 102 11.63 7.00 31.31
N GLY A 103 10.62 7.42 30.54
CA GLY A 103 9.83 8.61 30.85
C GLY A 103 8.97 9.05 29.68
N PHE A 104 9.03 10.34 29.34
CA PHE A 104 8.18 10.97 28.34
C PHE A 104 8.98 11.51 27.15
N LEU A 105 8.39 11.40 25.96
CA LEU A 105 8.66 12.28 24.83
C LEU A 105 7.58 13.36 24.85
N VAL A 106 7.97 14.63 24.76
CA VAL A 106 7.05 15.77 24.79
C VAL A 106 7.33 16.66 23.59
N GLY A 107 6.26 17.11 22.94
CA GLY A 107 6.33 18.09 21.86
C GLY A 107 6.80 17.52 20.53
N ALA A 108 6.60 16.22 20.30
CA ALA A 108 6.83 15.65 18.98
C ALA A 108 5.70 16.08 18.04
N GLY A 109 6.04 16.62 16.87
CA GLY A 109 5.09 17.07 15.85
C GLY A 109 4.18 18.25 16.26
N GLY A 110 4.34 19.40 15.60
CA GLY A 110 3.49 20.59 15.81
C GLY A 110 2.08 20.48 15.19
N GLU A 111 1.28 21.56 15.26
CA GLU A 111 -0.06 21.65 14.64
C GLU A 111 -0.10 21.35 13.13
N ALA A 112 0.95 21.70 12.40
CA ALA A 112 1.02 21.51 10.95
C ALA A 112 1.37 20.08 10.50
N ILE A 113 1.73 19.19 11.42
CA ILE A 113 2.20 17.82 11.11
C ILE A 113 1.06 16.84 11.39
N ASP A 114 0.81 15.93 10.43
CA ASP A 114 -0.20 14.89 10.59
C ASP A 114 0.16 13.97 11.77
N TYR A 115 -0.78 13.80 12.70
CA TYR A 115 -0.59 13.00 13.91
C TYR A 115 -0.17 11.55 13.63
N ARG A 116 -0.57 10.98 12.49
CA ARG A 116 -0.16 9.62 12.10
C ARG A 116 1.32 9.56 11.76
N LEU A 117 1.84 10.61 11.12
CA LEU A 117 3.27 10.77 10.86
C LEU A 117 4.02 10.96 12.18
N THR A 118 3.54 11.85 13.05
CA THR A 118 4.11 12.09 14.38
C THR A 118 4.16 10.81 15.21
N ALA A 119 3.14 9.96 15.10
CA ALA A 119 3.09 8.66 15.76
C ALA A 119 4.18 7.68 15.30
N LEU A 120 5.00 8.00 14.30
CA LEU A 120 6.17 7.21 13.89
C LEU A 120 7.48 7.64 14.56
N THR A 121 7.50 8.73 15.34
CA THR A 121 8.71 9.32 15.95
C THR A 121 9.36 8.41 16.98
N HIS A 122 10.50 7.82 16.64
CA HIS A 122 11.24 6.92 17.55
C HIS A 122 12.67 6.64 17.09
N GLY A 123 13.48 6.02 17.95
CA GLY A 123 14.84 5.58 17.59
C GLY A 123 15.88 6.69 17.57
N ARG A 124 15.69 7.73 16.76
CA ARG A 124 16.70 8.77 16.48
C ARG A 124 16.14 10.20 16.51
N ALA A 125 16.96 11.12 17.00
CA ALA A 125 16.65 12.54 17.03
C ALA A 125 16.67 13.13 15.61
N ALA A 126 15.67 13.94 15.30
CA ALA A 126 15.55 14.70 14.06
C ALA A 126 14.52 15.82 14.23
N ALA A 127 14.47 16.77 13.28
CA ALA A 127 13.56 17.90 13.35
C ALA A 127 12.11 17.43 13.58
N ASP A 128 11.38 18.18 14.42
CA ASP A 128 10.03 17.91 14.90
C ASP A 128 9.91 16.67 15.81
N GLY A 129 11.05 16.22 16.34
CA GLY A 129 11.13 15.09 17.28
C GLY A 129 10.73 15.45 18.72
N GLY A 130 10.73 16.72 19.09
CA GLY A 130 10.48 17.18 20.46
C GLY A 130 11.68 16.97 21.39
N PHE A 131 11.41 16.75 22.67
CA PHE A 131 12.45 16.42 23.64
C PHE A 131 11.98 15.39 24.66
N VAL A 132 12.94 14.69 25.25
CA VAL A 132 12.70 13.62 26.21
C VAL A 132 12.88 14.15 27.62
N VAL A 133 12.01 13.75 28.56
CA VAL A 133 12.23 13.89 30.01
C VAL A 133 12.10 12.53 30.66
N ALA A 134 13.17 12.03 31.27
CA ALA A 134 13.23 10.65 31.73
C ALA A 134 14.01 10.48 33.04
N LEU A 135 13.75 9.37 33.73
CA LEU A 135 14.56 8.87 34.83
C LEU A 135 15.54 7.82 34.28
N ASP A 136 16.83 7.98 34.53
CA ASP A 136 17.86 7.02 34.10
C ASP A 136 18.12 5.90 35.13
N GLY A 137 18.87 4.88 34.73
CA GLY A 137 19.23 3.73 35.56
C GLY A 137 20.08 4.09 36.79
N ALA A 138 20.72 5.27 36.79
CA ALA A 138 21.47 5.82 37.91
C ALA A 138 20.60 6.67 38.87
N GLY A 139 19.31 6.85 38.57
CA GLY A 139 18.36 7.59 39.40
C GLY A 139 18.39 9.10 39.17
N ARG A 140 18.89 9.56 38.03
CA ARG A 140 18.92 10.98 37.64
C ARG A 140 17.76 11.29 36.72
N LEU A 141 17.23 12.51 36.85
CA LEU A 141 16.26 13.06 35.92
C LEU A 141 17.03 13.78 34.81
N VAL A 142 16.80 13.36 33.58
CA VAL A 142 17.48 13.89 32.39
C VAL A 142 16.46 14.46 31.42
N ALA A 143 16.78 15.61 30.83
CA ALA A 143 16.13 16.08 29.62
C ALA A 143 17.08 15.89 28.44
N ARG A 144 16.59 15.45 27.28
CA ARG A 144 17.42 15.24 26.09
C ARG A 144 16.78 15.87 24.86
N ASP A 145 17.58 16.59 24.08
CA ASP A 145 17.18 17.14 22.79
C ASP A 145 16.92 15.99 21.80
N PHE A 146 15.70 15.94 21.25
CA PHE A 146 15.30 14.99 20.21
C PHE A 146 14.98 15.67 18.87
N GLU A 147 15.25 16.98 18.75
CA GLU A 147 15.08 17.81 17.56
C GLU A 147 16.32 17.77 16.65
N LYS A 148 17.52 17.70 17.24
CA LYS A 148 18.76 17.91 16.49
C LYS A 148 19.45 16.62 16.10
N ARG A 149 19.41 16.33 14.81
CA ARG A 149 20.14 15.21 14.23
C ARG A 149 21.63 15.51 14.12
N LYS A 150 22.48 14.58 14.59
CA LYS A 150 23.96 14.64 14.42
C LYS A 150 24.55 13.74 13.35
N ALA A 151 23.81 12.73 12.86
CA ALA A 151 24.31 11.73 11.91
C ALA A 151 23.49 11.74 10.61
N GLY A 152 24.10 11.91 9.44
CA GLY A 152 23.41 11.93 8.14
C GLY A 152 23.12 10.54 7.52
N GLY A 153 22.34 10.51 6.44
CA GLY A 153 22.38 9.43 5.43
C GLY A 153 21.81 8.05 5.75
N LEU A 154 21.09 7.87 6.87
CA LEU A 154 20.54 6.55 7.22
C LEU A 154 19.26 6.19 6.46
N TRP A 155 19.22 5.01 5.83
CA TRP A 155 18.03 4.43 5.19
C TRP A 155 17.04 3.77 6.17
N SER A 156 17.38 3.69 7.46
CA SER A 156 16.47 3.26 8.54
C SER A 156 16.84 3.93 9.86
N VAL A 157 15.93 3.96 10.83
CA VAL A 157 16.21 4.50 12.18
C VAL A 157 16.89 3.48 13.11
N VAL A 158 17.20 2.28 12.62
CA VAL A 158 17.86 1.22 13.39
C VAL A 158 19.37 1.48 13.50
N GLY A 159 19.98 1.01 14.58
CA GLY A 159 21.42 1.12 14.85
C GLY A 159 21.69 1.78 16.19
N GLU A 160 22.96 1.75 16.60
CA GLU A 160 23.39 2.48 17.79
C GLU A 160 23.36 3.98 17.54
N LEU A 161 23.16 4.74 18.62
CA LEU A 161 23.21 6.20 18.58
C LEU A 161 24.65 6.67 18.48
N ALA A 162 24.88 7.67 17.65
CA ALA A 162 26.15 8.37 17.63
C ALA A 162 26.35 9.15 18.93
N GLU A 163 27.61 9.42 19.27
CA GLU A 163 27.96 10.21 20.44
C GLU A 163 27.28 11.58 20.38
N GLY A 164 26.52 11.89 21.44
CA GLY A 164 25.79 13.14 21.57
C GLY A 164 24.58 13.32 20.65
N GLU A 165 24.10 12.29 19.93
CA GLU A 165 22.88 12.35 19.08
C GLU A 165 21.60 12.67 19.87
N MET A 166 21.59 12.40 21.17
CA MET A 166 20.57 12.87 22.13
C MET A 166 21.25 13.58 23.29
N ALA A 167 21.74 14.79 23.00
CA ALA A 167 22.47 15.59 23.98
C ALA A 167 21.56 15.95 25.16
N GLN A 168 22.12 15.85 26.37
CA GLN A 168 21.40 16.21 27.57
C GLN A 168 21.26 17.74 27.67
N ILE A 169 20.08 18.18 28.10
CA ILE A 169 19.78 19.57 28.43
C ILE A 169 19.99 19.69 29.96
N PRO A 170 20.94 20.50 30.42
CA PRO A 170 21.24 20.62 31.84
C PRO A 170 20.06 21.25 32.59
N ALA A 171 19.71 20.68 33.74
CA ALA A 171 18.75 21.29 34.65
C ALA A 171 19.41 22.44 35.42
N GLN A 172 18.66 23.50 35.70
CA GLN A 172 19.13 24.61 36.53
C GLN A 172 19.05 24.26 38.02
N ILE A 173 18.11 23.38 38.41
CA ILE A 173 17.96 22.90 39.78
C ILE A 173 17.93 21.39 39.75
N GLU A 174 18.72 20.76 40.63
CA GLU A 174 18.68 19.33 40.88
C GLU A 174 18.72 19.05 42.38
N GLU A 175 17.78 18.23 42.86
CA GLU A 175 17.65 17.85 44.26
C GLU A 175 17.34 16.35 44.37
N GLY A 176 17.73 15.71 45.47
CA GLY A 176 17.47 14.30 45.76
C GLY A 176 18.70 13.40 45.67
N GLN A 177 18.64 12.26 46.35
CA GLN A 177 19.77 11.35 46.56
C GLN A 177 19.90 10.25 45.50
N GLY A 178 19.04 10.23 44.47
CA GLY A 178 18.98 9.13 43.50
C GLY A 178 18.46 7.86 44.15
N PHE A 179 18.83 6.69 43.60
CA PHE A 179 18.35 5.41 44.13
C PHE A 179 19.01 5.02 45.47
N GLY A 180 20.24 5.48 45.74
CA GLY A 180 21.00 5.04 46.91
C GLY A 180 21.30 3.54 46.89
N GLU A 181 21.34 2.90 48.06
CA GLU A 181 21.50 1.43 48.20
C GLU A 181 20.18 0.66 48.14
N GLU A 182 19.04 1.35 48.06
CA GLU A 182 17.72 0.75 48.11
C GLU A 182 17.30 0.14 46.77
N ALA A 183 16.72 -1.07 46.82
CA ALA A 183 16.17 -1.74 45.65
C ALA A 183 14.78 -1.18 45.29
N ILE A 184 14.75 -0.06 44.57
CA ILE A 184 13.52 0.59 44.12
C ILE A 184 12.82 -0.27 43.04
N GLN A 185 11.52 -0.52 43.20
CA GLN A 185 10.74 -1.33 42.25
C GLN A 185 9.88 -0.50 41.32
N THR A 186 9.13 0.47 41.85
CA THR A 186 8.20 1.26 41.05
C THR A 186 8.32 2.73 41.40
N VAL A 187 8.44 3.55 40.37
CA VAL A 187 8.63 4.99 40.48
C VAL A 187 7.47 5.70 39.82
N ARG A 188 6.94 6.72 40.49
CA ARG A 188 6.06 7.69 39.87
C ARG A 188 6.88 8.83 39.31
N LEU A 189 6.82 9.01 38.00
CA LEU A 189 7.43 10.14 37.30
C LEU A 189 6.33 11.14 36.95
N ARG A 190 6.48 12.37 37.45
CA ARG A 190 5.59 13.49 37.14
C ARG A 190 6.38 14.63 36.53
N ILE A 191 5.85 15.23 35.47
CA ILE A 191 6.30 16.52 34.95
C ILE A 191 5.19 17.56 35.11
N LEU A 192 5.55 18.76 35.54
CA LEU A 192 4.69 19.94 35.62
C LEU A 192 5.36 21.06 34.84
N ALA A 193 4.69 21.57 33.81
CA ALA A 193 5.15 22.70 33.04
C ALA A 193 4.25 23.91 33.28
N GLU A 194 4.85 25.04 33.62
CA GLU A 194 4.16 26.28 33.94
C GLU A 194 4.71 27.42 33.07
N PRO A 195 3.84 28.31 32.58
CA PRO A 195 4.29 29.47 31.82
C PRO A 195 5.05 30.45 32.73
N GLY A 196 6.26 30.82 32.33
CA GLY A 196 7.07 31.88 32.91
C GLY A 196 7.11 33.16 32.06
N GLU A 197 8.02 34.08 32.42
CA GLU A 197 8.24 35.34 31.70
C GLU A 197 8.99 35.13 30.38
N GLN A 198 10.06 34.32 30.38
CA GLN A 198 10.95 34.10 29.23
C GLN A 198 10.70 32.78 28.48
N GLY A 199 9.70 32.00 28.89
CA GLY A 199 9.43 30.67 28.36
C GLY A 199 8.61 29.85 29.35
N TYR A 200 8.82 28.54 29.39
CA TYR A 200 8.23 27.64 30.35
C TYR A 200 9.24 27.18 31.39
N ARG A 201 8.73 27.02 32.61
CA ARG A 201 9.38 26.31 33.68
C ARG A 201 8.84 24.88 33.70
N LEU A 202 9.70 23.89 33.47
CA LEU A 202 9.35 22.47 33.56
C LEU A 202 10.03 21.83 34.76
N GLU A 203 9.23 21.31 35.69
CA GLU A 203 9.69 20.56 36.85
C GLU A 203 9.37 19.07 36.67
N ALA A 204 10.39 18.22 36.78
CA ALA A 204 10.23 16.77 36.87
C ALA A 204 10.48 16.29 38.30
N ARG A 205 9.66 15.34 38.76
CA ARG A 205 9.77 14.69 40.07
C ARG A 205 9.64 13.17 39.92
N ALA A 206 10.60 12.44 40.49
CA ALA A 206 10.59 10.99 40.59
C ALA A 206 10.45 10.58 42.07
N VAL A 207 9.42 9.80 42.38
CA VAL A 207 9.10 9.37 43.75
C VAL A 207 8.97 7.85 43.79
N ASP A 208 9.60 7.20 44.76
CA ASP A 208 9.38 5.78 45.04
C ASP A 208 7.95 5.58 45.56
N LEU A 209 7.16 4.78 44.86
CA LEU A 209 5.77 4.54 45.23
C LEU A 209 5.62 3.69 46.49
N GLN A 210 6.63 2.91 46.86
CA GLN A 210 6.55 2.06 48.04
C GLN A 210 6.78 2.85 49.33
N THR A 211 7.75 3.76 49.33
CA THR A 211 8.14 4.53 50.53
C THR A 211 7.65 5.97 50.54
N GLY A 212 7.24 6.51 49.38
CA GLY A 212 6.96 7.94 49.20
C GLY A 212 8.22 8.81 49.13
N ARG A 213 9.41 8.20 49.11
CA ARG A 213 10.70 8.91 49.10
C ARG A 213 10.93 9.63 47.77
N LEU A 214 11.34 10.91 47.84
CA LEU A 214 11.82 11.65 46.68
C LEU A 214 13.16 11.06 46.22
N ILE A 215 13.17 10.49 45.02
CA ILE A 215 14.39 9.98 44.37
C ILE A 215 15.16 11.16 43.78
N ARG A 216 14.47 11.96 42.96
CA ARG A 216 15.06 13.10 42.27
C ARG A 216 14.00 14.14 41.94
N ARG A 217 14.42 15.40 41.94
CA ARG A 217 13.70 16.55 41.38
C ARG A 217 14.66 17.31 40.48
N ALA A 218 14.19 17.71 39.30
CA ALA A 218 14.94 18.52 38.35
C ALA A 218 14.06 19.62 37.76
N VAL A 219 14.63 20.80 37.50
CA VAL A 219 13.92 21.94 36.93
C VAL A 219 14.67 22.48 35.72
N TRP A 220 13.93 22.65 34.61
CA TRP A 220 14.39 23.33 33.41
C TRP A 220 13.62 24.64 33.25
N GLU A 221 14.35 25.76 33.26
CA GLU A 221 13.80 27.10 33.09
C GLU A 221 13.96 27.56 31.63
N ASN A 222 13.13 28.52 31.21
CA ASN A 222 13.18 29.18 29.91
C ASN A 222 13.06 28.24 28.70
N LEU A 223 12.27 27.17 28.81
CA LEU A 223 11.95 26.32 27.67
C LEU A 223 11.06 27.07 26.67
N ALA A 224 11.37 26.96 25.39
CA ALA A 224 10.53 27.50 24.33
C ALA A 224 9.11 26.90 24.40
N ALA A 225 8.08 27.72 24.15
CA ALA A 225 6.70 27.26 24.23
C ALA A 225 6.39 26.19 23.18
N GLU A 226 7.02 26.35 22.01
CA GLU A 226 6.93 25.51 20.83
C GLU A 226 7.52 24.12 21.08
N ALA A 227 8.56 24.02 21.93
CA ALA A 227 9.15 22.72 22.30
C ALA A 227 8.18 21.85 23.13
N LEU A 228 7.15 22.45 23.72
CA LEU A 228 6.12 21.79 24.53
C LEU A 228 4.79 21.63 23.78
N GLU A 229 4.74 21.99 22.50
CA GLU A 229 3.58 21.80 21.63
C GLU A 229 3.74 20.50 20.84
N GLY A 230 2.69 19.67 20.82
CA GLY A 230 2.67 18.43 20.05
C GLY A 230 2.25 17.22 20.86
N GLU A 231 2.53 16.03 20.34
CA GLU A 231 2.20 14.78 20.99
C GLU A 231 3.04 14.54 22.24
N VAL A 232 2.46 13.75 23.15
CA VAL A 232 3.15 13.20 24.32
C VAL A 232 3.17 11.69 24.18
N ALA A 233 4.31 11.07 24.46
CA ALA A 233 4.48 9.64 24.36
C ALA A 233 5.26 9.07 25.56
N LEU A 234 5.07 7.78 25.82
CA LEU A 234 5.89 7.05 26.80
C LEU A 234 7.12 6.47 26.11
N VAL A 235 8.23 6.46 26.83
CA VAL A 235 9.53 6.14 26.25
C VAL A 235 10.28 5.15 27.11
N SER A 236 10.78 4.09 26.47
CA SER A 236 11.72 3.13 27.04
C SER A 236 12.99 3.12 26.19
N HIS A 237 14.12 3.53 26.78
CA HIS A 237 15.42 3.47 26.15
C HIS A 237 16.30 2.43 26.82
N ARG A 238 16.58 1.36 26.08
CA ARG A 238 17.29 0.17 26.58
C ARG A 238 16.56 -0.44 27.78
N GLY A 239 17.23 -1.35 28.47
CA GLY A 239 16.74 -1.98 29.68
C GLY A 239 17.79 -1.94 30.78
N PRO A 240 17.37 -2.07 32.05
CA PRO A 240 18.25 -2.02 33.22
C PRO A 240 19.31 -3.14 33.20
N LYS A 241 19.03 -4.24 32.50
CA LYS A 241 19.94 -5.36 32.27
C LYS A 241 20.10 -5.63 30.79
N ALA A 242 21.34 -5.81 30.36
CA ALA A 242 21.63 -6.21 28.99
C ALA A 242 20.95 -7.53 28.64
N GLY A 243 20.12 -7.54 27.59
CA GLY A 243 19.42 -8.74 27.10
C GLY A 243 18.08 -9.05 27.78
N GLY A 244 17.70 -8.34 28.85
CA GLY A 244 16.36 -8.41 29.45
C GLY A 244 15.36 -7.46 28.78
N PRO A 245 14.10 -7.38 29.22
CA PRO A 245 13.12 -6.40 28.75
C PRO A 245 13.51 -4.96 29.14
N GLY A 246 12.86 -3.98 28.49
CA GLY A 246 12.97 -2.56 28.80
C GLY A 246 12.16 -2.19 30.06
N TYR A 247 11.47 -1.06 30.02
CA TYR A 247 10.61 -0.59 31.11
C TYR A 247 9.13 -0.84 30.83
N ALA A 248 8.31 -0.83 31.89
CA ALA A 248 6.87 -0.99 31.82
C ALA A 248 6.16 0.19 32.50
N PHE A 249 4.98 0.53 31.98
CA PHE A 249 4.24 1.73 32.34
C PHE A 249 2.82 1.40 32.84
N HIS A 250 2.34 2.16 33.83
CA HIS A 250 0.99 2.07 34.37
C HIS A 250 0.47 3.46 34.79
N GLN A 251 -0.86 3.60 34.92
CA GLN A 251 -1.57 4.83 35.34
C GLN A 251 -1.03 6.10 34.68
N TRP A 252 -1.06 6.17 33.35
CA TRP A 252 -0.62 7.38 32.64
C TRP A 252 -1.73 8.42 32.64
N GLN A 253 -1.46 9.61 33.19
CA GLN A 253 -2.43 10.69 33.32
C GLN A 253 -1.87 12.00 32.74
N LEU A 254 -2.73 12.77 32.08
CA LEU A 254 -2.43 14.09 31.55
C LEU A 254 -3.51 15.06 32.01
N SER A 255 -3.13 16.27 32.40
CA SER A 255 -4.10 17.33 32.73
C SER A 255 -3.54 18.72 32.47
N GLY A 256 -4.40 19.72 32.35
CA GLY A 256 -4.01 21.12 32.27
C GLY A 256 -4.61 21.86 31.08
N GLY A 257 -4.35 23.17 31.01
CA GLY A 257 -4.93 24.03 29.99
C GLY A 257 -4.29 23.89 28.60
N LYS A 258 -3.10 23.27 28.47
CA LYS A 258 -2.53 22.93 27.14
C LYS A 258 -3.15 21.68 26.53
N LEU A 259 -3.77 20.81 27.32
CA LEU A 259 -4.22 19.51 26.85
C LEU A 259 -5.47 19.64 25.94
N GLN A 260 -5.36 19.08 24.74
CA GLN A 260 -6.43 18.97 23.76
C GLN A 260 -6.73 17.48 23.49
N LEU A 261 -8.01 17.13 23.40
CA LEU A 261 -8.47 15.74 23.24
C LEU A 261 -9.02 15.50 21.83
N PHE A 262 -8.68 14.35 21.26
CA PHE A 262 -9.02 13.94 19.89
C PHE A 262 -9.45 12.46 19.86
N PRO A 263 -10.59 12.10 20.46
CA PRO A 263 -11.07 10.71 20.52
C PRO A 263 -11.25 10.05 19.13
N GLU A 264 -11.47 10.84 18.09
CA GLU A 264 -11.58 10.40 16.69
C GLU A 264 -10.26 9.91 16.07
N ARG A 265 -9.10 10.21 16.68
CA ARG A 265 -7.77 9.75 16.24
C ARG A 265 -7.46 8.30 16.62
N ARG A 266 -8.36 7.64 17.35
CA ARG A 266 -8.21 6.24 17.79
C ARG A 266 -8.02 5.28 16.62
N PHE A 267 -7.20 4.25 16.83
CA PHE A 267 -6.87 3.23 15.83
C PHE A 267 -6.97 1.80 16.38
N GLY A 268 -7.86 0.99 15.80
CA GLY A 268 -8.16 -0.38 16.25
C GLY A 268 -9.40 -0.48 17.17
N PRO A 269 -9.84 -1.69 17.57
CA PRO A 269 -9.23 -2.98 17.25
C PRO A 269 -9.40 -3.39 15.77
N ILE A 270 -10.38 -2.83 15.06
CA ILE A 270 -10.54 -2.99 13.61
C ILE A 270 -9.67 -1.92 12.91
N ALA A 271 -8.70 -2.35 12.11
CA ALA A 271 -7.78 -1.46 11.39
C ALA A 271 -8.33 -1.00 10.03
N GLY A 272 -9.18 -1.81 9.41
CA GLY A 272 -9.83 -1.53 8.13
C GLY A 272 -10.45 -2.79 7.54
N ASN A 273 -10.98 -2.68 6.32
CA ASN A 273 -11.49 -3.82 5.57
C ASN A 273 -11.28 -3.64 4.07
N GLN A 274 -11.40 -4.73 3.33
CA GLN A 274 -11.52 -4.78 1.89
C GLN A 274 -12.74 -5.63 1.54
N TYR A 275 -13.43 -5.33 0.45
CA TYR A 275 -14.53 -6.16 -0.03
C TYR A 275 -14.62 -6.17 -1.55
N ILE A 276 -15.28 -7.18 -2.09
CA ILE A 276 -15.75 -7.22 -3.47
C ILE A 276 -17.12 -7.87 -3.51
N VAL A 277 -17.86 -7.59 -4.59
CA VAL A 277 -19.07 -8.32 -4.95
C VAL A 277 -18.88 -8.87 -6.35
N HIS A 278 -19.04 -10.18 -6.51
CA HIS A 278 -18.84 -10.86 -7.79
C HIS A 278 -19.92 -11.92 -7.96
N ARG A 279 -20.69 -11.84 -9.05
CA ARG A 279 -21.71 -12.84 -9.43
C ARG A 279 -22.64 -13.22 -8.28
N GLY A 280 -23.15 -12.21 -7.55
CA GLY A 280 -24.06 -12.40 -6.41
C GLY A 280 -23.40 -12.88 -5.12
N VAL A 281 -22.07 -12.84 -5.02
CA VAL A 281 -21.33 -13.21 -3.80
C VAL A 281 -20.61 -11.98 -3.27
N LEU A 282 -20.96 -11.56 -2.05
CA LEU A 282 -20.20 -10.57 -1.29
C LEU A 282 -19.09 -11.29 -0.52
N LYS A 283 -17.85 -10.86 -0.70
CA LYS A 283 -16.71 -11.30 0.11
C LYS A 283 -16.05 -10.11 0.77
N MET A 284 -15.68 -10.24 2.04
CA MET A 284 -15.06 -9.17 2.82
C MET A 284 -13.96 -9.72 3.74
N THR A 285 -12.84 -9.01 3.79
CA THR A 285 -11.76 -9.24 4.73
C THR A 285 -11.65 -8.06 5.66
N VAL A 286 -11.75 -8.30 6.97
CA VAL A 286 -11.62 -7.28 8.01
C VAL A 286 -10.31 -7.48 8.73
N GLN A 287 -9.44 -6.47 8.71
CA GLN A 287 -8.16 -6.49 9.38
C GLN A 287 -8.31 -6.05 10.84
N MET A 288 -7.81 -6.88 11.74
CA MET A 288 -7.73 -6.59 13.18
C MET A 288 -6.30 -6.25 13.58
N MET A 289 -6.17 -5.45 14.63
CA MET A 289 -4.93 -5.35 15.41
C MET A 289 -4.64 -6.69 16.12
N PRO A 290 -3.39 -6.99 16.56
CA PRO A 290 -3.08 -8.24 17.25
C PRO A 290 -3.66 -8.28 18.67
N VAL A 291 -4.93 -8.67 18.74
CA VAL A 291 -5.70 -8.92 19.96
C VAL A 291 -5.26 -10.22 20.64
N GLY A 292 -5.51 -10.31 21.95
CA GLY A 292 -5.16 -11.44 22.81
C GLY A 292 -6.24 -12.52 22.84
N ALA A 293 -5.96 -13.63 23.51
CA ALA A 293 -6.90 -14.74 23.64
C ALA A 293 -8.13 -14.39 24.51
N GLN A 294 -8.00 -13.40 25.39
CA GLN A 294 -9.07 -12.91 26.26
C GLN A 294 -9.98 -11.88 25.57
N ASP A 295 -9.55 -11.31 24.45
CA ASP A 295 -10.38 -10.44 23.63
C ASP A 295 -11.44 -11.28 22.87
N PRO A 296 -12.54 -10.67 22.38
CA PRO A 296 -13.50 -11.37 21.53
C PRO A 296 -12.83 -12.07 20.34
N GLN A 297 -13.19 -13.32 20.05
CA GLN A 297 -12.60 -14.10 18.95
C GLN A 297 -13.53 -14.22 17.73
N ALA A 298 -14.66 -13.51 17.74
CA ALA A 298 -15.69 -13.57 16.72
C ALA A 298 -16.20 -12.17 16.34
N ALA A 299 -16.57 -12.01 15.07
CA ALA A 299 -17.21 -10.81 14.56
C ALA A 299 -18.42 -11.17 13.68
N ALA A 300 -19.42 -10.30 13.68
CA ALA A 300 -20.60 -10.39 12.82
C ALA A 300 -20.55 -9.30 11.75
N LEU A 301 -20.86 -9.68 10.50
CA LEU A 301 -21.18 -8.75 9.43
C LEU A 301 -22.69 -8.52 9.43
N GLU A 302 -23.09 -7.26 9.53
CA GLU A 302 -24.49 -6.85 9.59
C GLU A 302 -24.78 -5.78 8.54
N VAL A 303 -26.02 -5.75 8.04
CA VAL A 303 -26.47 -4.74 7.08
C VAL A 303 -27.73 -4.05 7.56
N TRP A 304 -27.83 -2.77 7.24
CA TRP A 304 -28.99 -1.96 7.62
C TRP A 304 -30.20 -2.34 6.75
N ARG A 305 -31.35 -2.57 7.40
CA ARG A 305 -32.65 -2.82 6.77
C ARG A 305 -33.55 -1.59 6.98
N PRO A 306 -33.65 -0.67 6.00
CA PRO A 306 -34.44 0.54 6.15
C PRO A 306 -35.93 0.28 6.45
N SER A 307 -36.51 -0.77 5.88
CA SER A 307 -37.92 -1.15 6.08
C SER A 307 -38.25 -1.54 7.52
N GLU A 308 -37.26 -2.03 8.26
CA GLU A 308 -37.40 -2.54 9.63
C GLU A 308 -36.73 -1.61 10.66
N SER A 309 -36.01 -0.58 10.20
CA SER A 309 -35.16 0.28 11.04
C SER A 309 -34.23 -0.51 11.96
N SER A 310 -33.65 -1.59 11.44
CA SER A 310 -32.84 -2.55 12.21
C SER A 310 -31.59 -3.00 11.45
N TRP A 311 -30.63 -3.53 12.21
CA TRP A 311 -29.46 -4.24 11.67
C TRP A 311 -29.78 -5.73 11.55
N GLN A 312 -29.53 -6.31 10.39
CA GLN A 312 -29.62 -7.75 10.16
C GLN A 312 -28.23 -8.36 10.09
N THR A 313 -27.95 -9.36 10.92
CA THR A 313 -26.73 -10.17 10.80
C THR A 313 -26.79 -11.07 9.57
N LEU A 314 -25.78 -10.98 8.71
CA LEU A 314 -25.65 -11.81 7.51
C LEU A 314 -24.74 -13.01 7.73
N ALA A 315 -23.62 -12.80 8.42
CA ALA A 315 -22.60 -13.82 8.59
C ALA A 315 -21.81 -13.57 9.88
N TRP A 316 -21.26 -14.66 10.42
CA TRP A 316 -20.28 -14.65 11.49
C TRP A 316 -18.95 -15.18 10.97
N SER A 317 -17.84 -14.66 11.51
CA SER A 317 -16.50 -15.16 11.26
C SER A 317 -15.73 -15.26 12.57
N SER A 318 -14.84 -16.25 12.66
CA SER A 318 -13.83 -16.35 13.72
C SER A 318 -12.52 -15.69 13.29
N LEU A 319 -11.72 -15.27 14.27
CA LEU A 319 -10.44 -14.60 14.02
C LEU A 319 -9.42 -15.60 13.47
N GLU A 320 -8.82 -15.28 12.33
CA GLU A 320 -7.66 -16.02 11.83
C GLU A 320 -6.38 -15.51 12.53
N PRO A 321 -5.70 -16.34 13.33
CA PRO A 321 -4.68 -15.88 14.27
C PRO A 321 -3.39 -15.38 13.62
N ASP A 322 -3.03 -15.90 12.43
CA ASP A 322 -1.77 -15.51 11.80
C ASP A 322 -1.87 -14.11 11.17
N SER A 323 -2.89 -13.91 10.33
CA SER A 323 -3.15 -12.65 9.59
C SER A 323 -3.91 -11.61 10.40
N ARG A 324 -4.51 -12.02 11.53
CA ARG A 324 -5.40 -11.19 12.34
C ARG A 324 -6.59 -10.68 11.53
N THR A 325 -7.24 -11.56 10.77
CA THR A 325 -8.37 -11.19 9.92
C THR A 325 -9.66 -11.95 10.26
N PHE A 326 -10.79 -11.32 9.97
CA PHE A 326 -12.07 -11.99 9.79
C PHE A 326 -12.40 -12.03 8.30
N SER A 327 -12.91 -13.15 7.81
CA SER A 327 -13.32 -13.31 6.41
C SER A 327 -14.79 -13.67 6.33
N PHE A 328 -15.56 -12.88 5.60
CA PHE A 328 -16.99 -13.09 5.39
C PHE A 328 -17.28 -13.45 3.94
N GLN A 329 -18.24 -14.34 3.74
CA GLN A 329 -18.80 -14.68 2.44
C GLN A 329 -20.32 -14.75 2.57
N VAL A 330 -21.04 -14.01 1.73
CA VAL A 330 -22.50 -13.97 1.70
C VAL A 330 -22.96 -14.25 0.27
N GLU A 331 -23.64 -15.38 0.11
CA GLU A 331 -24.23 -15.82 -1.16
C GLU A 331 -25.56 -15.10 -1.45
N GLY A 332 -25.92 -15.01 -2.73
CA GLY A 332 -27.20 -14.40 -3.15
C GLY A 332 -27.31 -12.91 -2.83
N TRP A 333 -26.19 -12.20 -2.76
CA TRP A 333 -26.12 -10.77 -2.50
C TRP A 333 -26.71 -9.95 -3.66
N ASP A 334 -27.67 -9.08 -3.35
CA ASP A 334 -28.26 -8.13 -4.28
C ASP A 334 -27.37 -6.87 -4.39
N ALA A 335 -26.59 -6.80 -5.48
CA ALA A 335 -25.71 -5.68 -5.78
C ALA A 335 -26.43 -4.51 -6.48
N SER A 336 -27.74 -4.56 -6.73
CA SER A 336 -28.45 -3.49 -7.46
C SER A 336 -28.61 -2.20 -6.66
N LYS A 337 -28.36 -2.24 -5.35
CA LYS A 337 -28.54 -1.09 -4.45
C LYS A 337 -27.44 -1.05 -3.41
N ALA A 338 -26.97 0.16 -3.13
CA ALA A 338 -26.04 0.37 -2.03
C ALA A 338 -26.69 0.01 -0.68
N ARG A 339 -25.88 -0.49 0.25
CA ARG A 339 -26.29 -0.86 1.61
C ARG A 339 -25.25 -0.39 2.61
N ARG A 340 -25.71 0.28 3.67
CA ARG A 340 -24.88 0.46 4.87
C ARG A 340 -24.63 -0.89 5.52
N TYR A 341 -23.39 -1.13 5.92
CA TYR A 341 -23.01 -2.31 6.69
C TYR A 341 -22.30 -1.89 7.97
N ARG A 342 -22.26 -2.80 8.93
CA ARG A 342 -21.34 -2.73 10.07
C ARG A 342 -20.71 -4.08 10.35
N VAL A 343 -19.48 -4.06 10.81
CA VAL A 343 -18.82 -5.21 11.44
C VAL A 343 -18.88 -4.99 12.94
N ARG A 344 -19.56 -5.90 13.64
CA ARG A 344 -19.66 -5.89 15.10
C ARG A 344 -18.70 -6.92 15.65
N TYR A 345 -17.60 -6.43 16.22
CA TYR A 345 -16.59 -7.24 16.89
C TYR A 345 -16.94 -7.38 18.37
N GLY A 346 -17.21 -8.60 18.81
CA GLY A 346 -17.65 -8.90 20.17
C GLY A 346 -19.10 -8.47 20.50
N PRO A 347 -19.62 -8.87 21.67
CA PRO A 347 -20.87 -8.37 22.25
C PRO A 347 -20.77 -6.88 22.62
N GLU A 348 -21.80 -6.07 22.39
CA GLU A 348 -21.75 -4.62 22.63
C GLU A 348 -21.38 -4.25 24.08
N ASP A 349 -21.75 -5.09 25.05
CA ASP A 349 -21.47 -4.87 26.48
C ASP A 349 -20.12 -5.44 26.96
N GLN A 350 -19.33 -6.09 26.09
CA GLN A 350 -18.04 -6.66 26.46
C GLN A 350 -16.90 -5.65 26.27
N PRO A 351 -16.00 -5.47 27.25
CA PRO A 351 -14.77 -4.71 27.07
C PRO A 351 -13.95 -5.20 25.88
N GLY A 352 -13.47 -4.28 25.04
CA GLY A 352 -12.69 -4.60 23.84
C GLY A 352 -13.53 -4.79 22.56
N SER A 353 -14.86 -4.77 22.67
CA SER A 353 -15.76 -4.78 21.50
C SER A 353 -15.68 -3.49 20.69
N ALA A 354 -16.01 -3.57 19.40
CA ALA A 354 -15.98 -2.44 18.48
C ALA A 354 -16.99 -2.57 17.34
N ILE A 355 -17.39 -1.44 16.79
CA ILE A 355 -18.22 -1.33 15.59
C ILE A 355 -17.41 -0.62 14.50
N TRP A 356 -17.39 -1.20 13.31
CA TRP A 356 -16.82 -0.60 12.11
C TRP A 356 -17.89 -0.47 11.03
N GLU A 357 -18.15 0.75 10.56
CA GLU A 357 -19.22 1.02 9.58
C GLU A 357 -18.66 1.44 8.22
N GLY A 358 -19.40 1.09 7.16
CA GLY A 358 -19.12 1.51 5.80
C GLY A 358 -20.31 1.32 4.88
N THR A 359 -20.06 1.41 3.58
CA THR A 359 -21.08 1.23 2.53
C THR A 359 -20.63 0.18 1.52
N LEU A 360 -21.48 -0.82 1.30
CA LEU A 360 -21.38 -1.71 0.15
C LEU A 360 -22.05 -1.01 -1.03
N GLN A 361 -21.29 -0.72 -2.09
CA GLN A 361 -21.78 0.02 -3.25
C GLN A 361 -22.74 -0.82 -4.09
N ALA A 362 -23.62 -0.12 -4.81
CA ALA A 362 -24.34 -0.72 -5.92
C ALA A 362 -23.36 -1.01 -7.06
N ASP A 363 -23.57 -2.10 -7.79
CA ASP A 363 -22.85 -2.39 -9.02
C ASP A 363 -23.15 -1.27 -10.04
N PRO A 364 -22.15 -0.55 -10.57
CA PRO A 364 -22.35 0.59 -11.46
C PRO A 364 -22.75 0.17 -12.89
N VAL A 365 -23.51 -0.92 -13.05
CA VAL A 365 -23.97 -1.41 -14.36
C VAL A 365 -24.81 -0.41 -15.12
N ASP A 366 -25.45 0.56 -14.46
CA ASP A 366 -26.26 1.59 -15.13
C ASP A 366 -25.47 2.86 -15.46
N LYS A 367 -24.22 2.99 -14.99
CA LYS A 367 -23.38 4.14 -15.32
C LYS A 367 -22.90 4.08 -16.77
N SER A 368 -22.82 5.24 -17.41
CA SER A 368 -22.18 5.39 -18.74
C SER A 368 -20.67 5.25 -18.67
N GLU A 369 -20.09 5.46 -17.49
CA GLU A 369 -18.66 5.41 -17.20
C GLU A 369 -18.42 4.61 -15.90
N VAL A 370 -17.41 3.74 -15.91
CA VAL A 370 -16.89 3.06 -14.72
C VAL A 370 -15.47 3.57 -14.48
N VAL A 371 -15.18 4.02 -13.26
CA VAL A 371 -13.89 4.63 -12.90
C VAL A 371 -13.08 3.69 -12.01
N VAL A 372 -11.85 3.38 -12.40
CA VAL A 372 -10.90 2.59 -11.61
C VAL A 372 -9.76 3.50 -11.14
N ALA A 373 -9.53 3.57 -9.83
CA ALA A 373 -8.32 4.18 -9.27
C ALA A 373 -7.28 3.08 -9.01
N ALA A 374 -6.05 3.27 -9.48
CA ALA A 374 -5.01 2.27 -9.43
C ALA A 374 -3.73 2.79 -8.75
N PHE A 375 -3.03 1.89 -8.05
CA PHE A 375 -1.91 2.21 -7.14
C PHE A 375 -0.83 1.13 -7.16
N THR A 376 0.42 1.54 -6.97
CA THR A 376 1.57 0.67 -6.71
C THR A 376 2.58 1.37 -5.80
N GLY A 377 3.51 0.64 -5.18
CA GLY A 377 4.72 1.22 -4.58
C GLY A 377 4.48 2.25 -3.46
N ASN A 378 4.17 1.76 -2.26
CA ASN A 378 3.80 2.56 -1.09
C ASN A 378 4.96 2.75 -0.10
N LYS A 379 6.00 3.52 -0.48
CA LYS A 379 7.13 3.83 0.42
C LYS A 379 6.80 4.96 1.40
N HIS A 380 7.36 4.90 2.62
CA HIS A 380 7.24 5.99 3.59
C HIS A 380 8.55 6.73 3.87
N TYR A 381 9.72 6.07 3.71
CA TYR A 381 11.02 6.65 4.05
C TYR A 381 12.16 6.25 3.09
N THR A 382 12.95 7.22 2.61
CA THR A 382 14.11 6.97 1.72
C THR A 382 15.41 7.64 2.19
N GLY A 383 15.56 7.85 3.49
CA GLY A 383 16.69 8.59 4.05
C GLY A 383 16.35 10.05 4.39
N GLY A 384 17.31 10.77 4.97
CA GLY A 384 17.10 12.19 5.30
C GLY A 384 16.08 12.45 6.42
N LEU A 385 15.94 11.52 7.37
CA LEU A 385 15.03 11.62 8.53
C LEU A 385 14.83 13.04 9.06
N GLN A 386 13.57 13.44 9.01
CA GLN A 386 12.91 14.52 9.73
C GLN A 386 11.54 13.96 10.12
N TRP A 387 11.05 14.25 11.32
CA TRP A 387 9.76 13.76 11.82
C TRP A 387 8.59 14.63 11.33
N ASN A 388 8.65 15.02 10.06
CA ASN A 388 7.69 15.86 9.35
C ASN A 388 7.58 15.41 7.88
N SER A 389 6.75 16.10 7.10
CA SER A 389 6.50 15.78 5.67
C SER A 389 7.71 15.94 4.75
N ASN A 390 8.78 16.62 5.18
CA ASN A 390 10.02 16.73 4.41
C ASN A 390 10.86 15.45 4.48
N GLY A 391 10.74 14.68 5.56
CA GLY A 391 11.52 13.46 5.78
C GLY A 391 10.71 12.16 5.67
N LEU A 392 9.39 12.22 5.91
CA LEU A 392 8.49 11.06 5.89
C LEU A 392 7.25 11.35 5.05
N TRP A 393 6.85 10.38 4.24
CA TRP A 393 5.79 10.56 3.25
C TRP A 393 4.45 9.92 3.64
N PHE A 394 4.43 9.15 4.73
CA PHE A 394 3.21 8.70 5.39
C PHE A 394 2.50 9.92 6.01
N PRO A 395 1.16 10.06 5.96
CA PRO A 395 0.16 9.05 5.59
C PRO A 395 -0.48 9.24 4.20
N HIS A 396 0.19 9.93 3.26
CA HIS A 396 -0.34 10.12 1.89
C HIS A 396 -1.75 10.74 1.83
N GLN A 397 -2.07 11.65 2.77
CA GLN A 397 -3.42 12.18 2.93
C GLN A 397 -3.90 12.98 1.71
N GLU A 398 -2.99 13.70 1.06
CA GLU A 398 -3.20 14.43 -0.18
C GLU A 398 -3.65 13.49 -1.31
N LEU A 399 -3.03 12.32 -1.43
CA LEU A 399 -3.39 11.31 -2.43
C LEU A 399 -4.79 10.74 -2.15
N VAL A 400 -5.10 10.42 -0.89
CA VAL A 400 -6.43 9.92 -0.50
C VAL A 400 -7.53 10.94 -0.83
N GLN A 401 -7.28 12.23 -0.59
CA GLN A 401 -8.22 13.31 -0.93
C GLN A 401 -8.41 13.46 -2.44
N ALA A 402 -7.32 13.40 -3.20
CA ALA A 402 -7.34 13.50 -4.65
C ALA A 402 -8.09 12.32 -5.30
N VAL A 403 -7.84 11.09 -4.84
CA VAL A 403 -8.59 9.90 -5.30
C VAL A 403 -10.07 10.02 -4.96
N THR A 404 -10.42 10.50 -3.76
CA THR A 404 -11.81 10.71 -3.35
C THR A 404 -12.54 11.67 -4.31
N TYR A 405 -11.85 12.70 -4.79
CA TYR A 405 -12.40 13.67 -5.74
C TYR A 405 -12.82 13.02 -7.07
N HIS A 406 -12.05 12.06 -7.58
CA HIS A 406 -12.37 11.37 -8.84
C HIS A 406 -13.55 10.39 -8.75
N GLN A 407 -14.06 10.12 -7.54
CA GLN A 407 -15.20 9.22 -7.27
C GLN A 407 -15.07 7.84 -7.95
N PRO A 408 -13.99 7.09 -7.67
CA PRO A 408 -13.79 5.78 -8.28
C PRO A 408 -14.89 4.79 -7.88
N ASP A 409 -15.18 3.86 -8.78
CA ASP A 409 -16.09 2.73 -8.59
C ASP A 409 -15.36 1.47 -8.10
N LEU A 410 -14.05 1.42 -8.29
CA LEU A 410 -13.18 0.29 -7.95
C LEU A 410 -11.78 0.82 -7.62
N LEU A 411 -11.17 0.24 -6.58
CA LEU A 411 -9.77 0.46 -6.24
C LEU A 411 -8.93 -0.75 -6.67
N PHE A 412 -7.74 -0.53 -7.23
CA PHE A 412 -6.78 -1.58 -7.55
C PHE A 412 -5.39 -1.26 -7.01
N PHE A 413 -4.87 -2.13 -6.14
CA PHE A 413 -3.49 -2.08 -5.63
C PHE A 413 -2.71 -3.24 -6.25
N SER A 414 -1.72 -2.93 -7.09
CA SER A 414 -1.05 -3.93 -7.94
C SER A 414 0.16 -4.61 -7.30
N GLY A 415 0.74 -4.06 -6.24
CA GLY A 415 2.03 -4.52 -5.73
C GLY A 415 2.71 -3.49 -4.82
N ASP A 416 3.63 -3.97 -3.98
CA ASP A 416 4.41 -3.16 -3.04
C ASP A 416 3.57 -2.33 -2.07
N GLN A 417 2.63 -2.98 -1.39
CA GLN A 417 1.78 -2.29 -0.41
C GLN A 417 2.59 -1.90 0.82
N ILE A 418 3.65 -2.65 1.07
CA ILE A 418 4.70 -2.36 2.05
C ILE A 418 6.08 -2.53 1.41
N TYR A 419 7.08 -1.86 1.98
CA TYR A 419 8.49 -2.19 1.76
C TYR A 419 9.06 -2.80 3.04
N GLU A 420 9.68 -3.97 2.92
CA GLU A 420 10.27 -4.69 4.05
C GLU A 420 11.45 -3.92 4.66
N GLY A 421 12.22 -3.22 3.82
CA GLY A 421 13.15 -2.18 4.25
C GLY A 421 12.51 -0.80 4.12
N ASP A 422 12.06 -0.19 5.21
CA ASP A 422 11.48 1.15 5.24
C ASP A 422 12.03 1.93 6.46
N LEU A 423 11.23 2.73 7.17
CA LEU A 423 11.66 3.42 8.40
C LEU A 423 12.40 2.48 9.37
N THR A 424 11.93 1.24 9.47
CA THR A 424 12.55 0.15 10.20
C THR A 424 12.88 -1.00 9.25
N GLY A 425 14.05 -1.62 9.42
CA GLY A 425 14.41 -2.80 8.63
C GLY A 425 13.59 -4.06 8.98
N ALA A 426 13.46 -4.97 8.02
CA ALA A 426 12.70 -6.21 8.17
C ALA A 426 13.26 -7.16 9.24
N GLN A 427 12.38 -7.64 10.09
CA GLN A 427 12.63 -8.75 11.00
C GLN A 427 12.18 -10.05 10.33
N ARG A 428 13.13 -10.92 9.96
CA ARG A 428 12.83 -12.20 9.28
C ARG A 428 12.71 -13.40 10.22
N ARG A 429 13.18 -13.27 11.47
CA ARG A 429 13.17 -14.34 12.49
C ARG A 429 13.03 -13.78 13.92
N PRO A 430 12.50 -14.57 14.87
CA PRO A 430 11.71 -15.79 14.65
C PRO A 430 10.42 -15.50 13.85
N LEU A 431 9.74 -16.54 13.36
CA LEU A 431 8.62 -16.41 12.43
C LEU A 431 7.50 -15.52 12.98
N GLU A 432 7.11 -15.71 14.23
CA GLU A 432 6.06 -14.95 14.91
C GLU A 432 6.41 -13.46 14.99
N GLY A 433 7.69 -13.15 15.25
CA GLY A 433 8.19 -11.79 15.24
C GLY A 433 8.25 -11.17 13.84
N ALA A 434 8.48 -11.98 12.80
CA ALA A 434 8.42 -11.54 11.41
C ALA A 434 6.98 -11.26 10.96
N MET A 435 6.03 -12.07 11.41
CA MET A 435 4.60 -11.85 11.13
C MET A 435 4.10 -10.55 11.76
N LEU A 436 4.47 -10.27 13.01
CA LEU A 436 4.15 -8.98 13.64
C LEU A 436 4.86 -7.80 12.97
N ASP A 437 6.11 -7.99 12.49
CA ASP A 437 6.86 -6.97 11.75
C ASP A 437 6.22 -6.64 10.38
N TYR A 438 5.63 -7.64 9.72
CA TYR A 438 4.81 -7.44 8.53
C TYR A 438 3.53 -6.68 8.86
N LEU A 439 2.81 -7.11 9.90
CA LEU A 439 1.56 -6.48 10.31
C LEU A 439 1.77 -5.00 10.71
N ASP A 440 2.85 -4.65 11.43
CA ASP A 440 3.22 -3.26 11.74
C ASP A 440 3.29 -2.37 10.48
N LYS A 441 3.88 -2.89 9.40
CA LYS A 441 3.96 -2.18 8.11
C LYS A 441 2.62 -2.16 7.40
N TRP A 442 1.91 -3.29 7.38
CA TRP A 442 0.58 -3.41 6.77
C TRP A 442 -0.45 -2.49 7.44
N TYR A 443 -0.33 -2.23 8.74
CA TYR A 443 -1.22 -1.29 9.42
C TYR A 443 -1.06 0.14 8.97
N ARG A 444 0.11 0.55 8.44
CA ARG A 444 0.27 1.87 7.81
C ARG A 444 -0.54 1.96 6.53
N TRP A 445 -0.55 0.90 5.72
CA TRP A 445 -1.44 0.80 4.56
C TRP A 445 -2.92 0.88 5.01
N CYS A 446 -3.31 0.10 6.02
CA CYS A 446 -4.68 0.17 6.56
C CYS A 446 -5.04 1.57 7.04
N TRP A 447 -4.16 2.23 7.80
CA TRP A 447 -4.42 3.55 8.35
C TRP A 447 -4.55 4.64 7.27
N THR A 448 -3.82 4.47 6.16
CA THR A 448 -3.89 5.36 5.00
C THR A 448 -5.21 5.18 4.24
N PHE A 449 -5.56 3.94 3.89
CA PHE A 449 -6.60 3.67 2.89
C PHE A 449 -7.97 3.25 3.45
N ARG A 450 -8.10 2.98 4.75
CA ARG A 450 -9.34 2.45 5.37
C ARG A 450 -10.60 3.27 5.06
N ASP A 451 -10.47 4.58 4.88
CA ASP A 451 -11.63 5.45 4.59
C ASP A 451 -12.15 5.30 3.15
N LEU A 452 -11.28 4.91 2.21
CA LEU A 452 -11.66 4.51 0.86
C LEU A 452 -12.20 3.08 0.86
N THR A 453 -11.46 2.12 1.43
CA THR A 453 -11.74 0.68 1.28
C THR A 453 -12.98 0.22 2.06
N LYS A 454 -13.40 0.95 3.10
CA LYS A 454 -14.69 0.70 3.78
C LYS A 454 -15.91 1.07 2.93
N ASN A 455 -15.71 1.83 1.86
CA ASN A 455 -16.79 2.35 1.03
C ASN A 455 -16.70 1.88 -0.42
N LEU A 456 -15.58 1.32 -0.87
CA LEU A 456 -15.36 0.97 -2.27
C LEU A 456 -14.86 -0.46 -2.43
N PRO A 457 -15.34 -1.21 -3.44
CA PRO A 457 -14.75 -2.49 -3.78
C PRO A 457 -13.26 -2.32 -4.05
N THR A 458 -12.44 -3.25 -3.54
CA THR A 458 -10.98 -3.15 -3.58
C THR A 458 -10.39 -4.46 -4.09
N LEU A 459 -9.59 -4.40 -5.15
CA LEU A 459 -8.69 -5.47 -5.57
C LEU A 459 -7.28 -5.13 -5.05
N CYS A 460 -6.64 -6.05 -4.34
CA CYS A 460 -5.31 -5.88 -3.77
C CYS A 460 -4.54 -7.19 -4.01
N ILE A 461 -3.32 -7.10 -4.54
CA ILE A 461 -2.48 -8.26 -4.84
C ILE A 461 -1.03 -8.02 -4.39
N PRO A 462 -0.36 -9.02 -3.78
CA PRO A 462 1.02 -8.87 -3.32
C PRO A 462 2.01 -8.89 -4.48
N ASP A 463 3.11 -8.16 -4.29
CA ASP A 463 4.34 -8.26 -5.07
C ASP A 463 5.55 -8.71 -4.20
N ASP A 464 6.78 -8.54 -4.67
CA ASP A 464 8.02 -9.00 -4.03
C ASP A 464 8.24 -8.44 -2.62
N HIS A 465 8.13 -7.13 -2.44
CA HIS A 465 8.41 -6.47 -1.17
C HIS A 465 7.42 -6.87 -0.07
N ASP A 466 6.17 -7.19 -0.45
CA ASP A 466 5.14 -7.69 0.46
C ASP A 466 5.53 -9.02 1.12
N VAL A 467 6.27 -9.86 0.40
CA VAL A 467 6.74 -11.18 0.85
C VAL A 467 8.22 -11.18 1.26
N TYR A 468 8.78 -9.99 1.51
CA TYR A 468 10.12 -9.74 2.06
C TYR A 468 11.28 -10.12 1.12
N HIS A 469 11.05 -10.03 -0.18
CA HIS A 469 12.08 -10.05 -1.21
C HIS A 469 12.37 -8.64 -1.73
N GLY A 470 13.55 -8.43 -2.31
CA GLY A 470 13.83 -7.24 -3.11
C GLY A 470 13.33 -7.39 -4.55
N ASN A 471 13.40 -8.61 -5.08
CA ASN A 471 12.81 -9.05 -6.34
C ASN A 471 12.39 -10.51 -6.19
N ILE A 472 11.23 -10.92 -6.72
CA ILE A 472 10.74 -12.29 -6.56
C ILE A 472 10.51 -13.01 -7.90
N TRP A 473 11.23 -14.12 -8.05
CA TRP A 473 10.92 -15.17 -9.02
C TRP A 473 10.31 -16.34 -8.28
N GLY A 474 8.97 -16.42 -8.24
CA GLY A 474 8.26 -17.36 -7.37
C GLY A 474 8.53 -18.83 -7.68
N ALA A 475 8.99 -19.16 -8.89
CA ALA A 475 9.46 -20.48 -9.31
C ALA A 475 8.56 -21.64 -8.84
N GLY A 476 7.24 -21.46 -8.97
CA GLY A 476 6.26 -22.48 -8.57
C GLY A 476 6.14 -22.67 -7.05
N GLY A 477 6.51 -21.67 -6.25
CA GLY A 477 6.34 -21.68 -4.80
C GLY A 477 7.39 -22.45 -4.01
N ARG A 478 8.49 -22.88 -4.63
CA ARG A 478 9.53 -23.65 -3.94
C ARG A 478 10.22 -22.86 -2.83
N ALA A 479 10.87 -23.57 -1.90
CA ALA A 479 11.69 -22.92 -0.88
C ALA A 479 13.01 -22.43 -1.49
N ALA A 480 13.45 -21.22 -1.11
CA ALA A 480 14.67 -20.63 -1.62
C ALA A 480 15.64 -20.27 -0.47
N LYS A 481 16.94 -20.48 -0.70
CA LYS A 481 17.99 -20.09 0.26
C LYS A 481 18.29 -18.59 0.23
N ASN A 482 18.10 -17.97 -0.93
CA ASN A 482 18.22 -16.54 -1.22
C ASN A 482 17.26 -16.22 -2.39
N GLN A 483 17.02 -14.94 -2.66
CA GLN A 483 16.03 -14.53 -3.68
C GLN A 483 16.38 -15.02 -5.10
N ASP A 484 17.64 -14.90 -5.51
CA ASP A 484 18.10 -15.23 -6.87
C ASP A 484 17.98 -16.72 -7.17
N ALA A 485 17.97 -17.57 -6.15
CA ALA A 485 17.73 -18.99 -6.33
C ALA A 485 16.33 -19.31 -6.86
N GLY A 486 15.37 -18.37 -6.87
CA GLY A 486 13.98 -18.60 -7.24
C GLY A 486 13.21 -19.40 -6.20
N GLY A 487 12.01 -18.93 -5.85
CA GLY A 487 11.18 -19.41 -4.75
C GLY A 487 11.10 -18.42 -3.60
N TYR A 488 10.52 -18.85 -2.48
CA TYR A 488 10.30 -18.01 -1.30
C TYR A 488 11.37 -18.23 -0.23
N THR A 489 11.97 -17.14 0.27
CA THR A 489 12.95 -17.17 1.38
C THR A 489 12.28 -17.21 2.75
N MET A 490 11.06 -16.67 2.85
CA MET A 490 10.22 -16.78 4.02
C MET A 490 9.42 -18.10 4.00
N PRO A 491 9.12 -18.72 5.16
CA PRO A 491 8.33 -19.95 5.21
C PRO A 491 6.92 -19.78 4.61
N ALA A 492 6.36 -20.85 4.04
CA ALA A 492 5.01 -20.83 3.44
C ALA A 492 3.90 -20.30 4.37
N ARG A 493 4.01 -20.52 5.70
CA ARG A 493 3.09 -19.95 6.69
C ARG A 493 3.08 -18.42 6.67
N PHE A 494 4.26 -17.78 6.57
CA PHE A 494 4.38 -16.33 6.41
C PHE A 494 3.78 -15.86 5.08
N VAL A 495 4.14 -16.52 3.98
CA VAL A 495 3.66 -16.16 2.64
C VAL A 495 2.13 -16.25 2.57
N ASN A 496 1.53 -17.31 3.13
CA ASN A 496 0.08 -17.48 3.18
C ASN A 496 -0.61 -16.46 4.09
N MET A 497 0.05 -16.02 5.18
CA MET A 497 -0.46 -14.92 6.00
C MET A 497 -0.53 -13.61 5.19
N VAL A 498 0.55 -13.25 4.48
CA VAL A 498 0.60 -12.07 3.61
C VAL A 498 -0.45 -12.15 2.50
N GLN A 499 -0.59 -13.31 1.85
CA GLN A 499 -1.64 -13.48 0.84
C GLN A 499 -3.03 -13.31 1.45
N ARG A 500 -3.26 -13.78 2.68
CA ARG A 500 -4.57 -13.67 3.33
C ARG A 500 -4.93 -12.22 3.65
N THR A 501 -3.99 -11.40 4.12
CA THR A 501 -4.25 -9.98 4.41
C THR A 501 -4.60 -9.17 3.17
N GLN A 502 -4.14 -9.60 1.99
CA GLN A 502 -4.32 -8.85 0.74
C GLN A 502 -5.36 -9.43 -0.22
N THR A 503 -5.60 -10.75 -0.21
CA THR A 503 -6.34 -11.43 -1.31
C THR A 503 -7.53 -12.27 -0.86
N SER A 504 -7.76 -12.44 0.45
CA SER A 504 -8.77 -13.40 0.93
C SER A 504 -10.22 -13.03 0.56
N HIS A 505 -10.50 -11.74 0.31
CA HIS A 505 -11.78 -11.27 -0.19
C HIS A 505 -11.95 -11.43 -1.70
N LEU A 506 -10.88 -11.65 -2.48
CA LEU A 506 -10.99 -11.86 -3.94
C LEU A 506 -11.88 -13.07 -4.27
N PRO A 507 -12.43 -13.15 -5.49
CA PRO A 507 -13.10 -14.36 -5.95
C PRO A 507 -12.22 -15.61 -5.74
N ARG A 508 -12.86 -16.78 -5.64
CA ARG A 508 -12.11 -18.04 -5.57
C ARG A 508 -11.23 -18.15 -6.82
N SER A 509 -9.98 -18.58 -6.64
CA SER A 509 -9.08 -18.79 -7.78
C SER A 509 -9.69 -19.73 -8.81
N SER A 510 -9.46 -19.40 -10.08
CA SER A 510 -9.92 -20.17 -11.25
C SER A 510 -9.35 -21.58 -11.30
N ASP A 511 -8.26 -21.83 -10.58
CA ASP A 511 -7.71 -23.15 -10.30
C ASP A 511 -7.04 -23.08 -8.90
N PRO A 512 -7.72 -23.54 -7.84
CA PRO A 512 -7.31 -23.27 -6.45
C PRO A 512 -6.23 -24.22 -5.91
N ALA A 513 -5.65 -25.11 -6.74
CA ALA A 513 -4.60 -26.00 -6.27
C ALA A 513 -3.39 -25.19 -5.78
N PRO A 514 -2.86 -25.44 -4.56
CA PRO A 514 -1.68 -24.73 -4.10
C PRO A 514 -0.48 -25.07 -4.98
N VAL A 515 0.51 -24.17 -4.99
CA VAL A 515 1.84 -24.47 -5.55
C VAL A 515 2.69 -25.20 -4.50
N GLU A 516 3.99 -25.34 -4.73
CA GLU A 516 4.88 -26.01 -3.77
C GLU A 516 4.83 -25.38 -2.37
N GLN A 517 5.24 -26.15 -1.36
CA GLN A 517 5.15 -25.82 0.07
C GLN A 517 3.72 -25.55 0.60
N GLY A 518 2.67 -25.78 -0.20
CA GLY A 518 1.30 -25.47 0.20
C GLY A 518 0.99 -23.97 0.16
N ILE A 519 1.72 -23.20 -0.66
CA ILE A 519 1.44 -21.79 -0.88
C ILE A 519 0.20 -21.66 -1.76
N GLY A 520 -0.79 -20.88 -1.30
CA GLY A 520 -2.03 -20.64 -2.03
C GLY A 520 -1.83 -19.81 -3.31
N VAL A 521 -2.86 -19.81 -4.15
CA VAL A 521 -3.00 -19.02 -5.38
C VAL A 521 -4.32 -18.24 -5.37
N TYR A 522 -4.34 -17.09 -6.02
CA TYR A 522 -5.46 -16.14 -6.05
C TYR A 522 -5.85 -15.66 -7.46
N PHE A 523 -5.14 -16.06 -8.54
CA PHE A 523 -5.53 -15.66 -9.90
C PHE A 523 -6.98 -16.07 -10.20
N CYS A 524 -7.79 -15.12 -10.68
CA CYS A 524 -9.24 -15.30 -10.84
C CYS A 524 -9.82 -14.31 -11.87
N SER A 525 -11.08 -14.54 -12.26
CA SER A 525 -11.90 -13.52 -12.92
C SER A 525 -12.73 -12.75 -11.90
N PHE A 526 -12.91 -11.44 -12.12
CA PHE A 526 -13.77 -10.58 -11.33
C PHE A 526 -14.65 -9.74 -12.26
N ASP A 527 -15.92 -9.53 -11.95
CA ASP A 527 -16.86 -8.83 -12.83
C ASP A 527 -17.52 -7.70 -12.02
N TRP A 528 -17.48 -6.46 -12.53
CA TRP A 528 -18.01 -5.24 -11.87
C TRP A 528 -18.28 -4.13 -12.90
N GLY A 529 -19.42 -3.47 -12.86
CA GLY A 529 -19.78 -2.39 -13.79
C GLY A 529 -19.94 -2.83 -15.26
N GLY A 530 -20.09 -4.13 -15.50
CA GLY A 530 -20.03 -4.73 -16.84
C GLY A 530 -18.61 -4.82 -17.42
N LEU A 531 -17.57 -4.55 -16.63
CA LEU A 531 -16.19 -4.90 -16.94
C LEU A 531 -15.89 -6.29 -16.37
N SER A 532 -15.09 -7.07 -17.10
CA SER A 532 -14.54 -8.32 -16.60
C SER A 532 -13.02 -8.19 -16.46
N PHE A 533 -12.50 -8.48 -15.28
CA PHE A 533 -11.10 -8.36 -14.90
C PHE A 533 -10.47 -9.75 -14.80
N ALA A 534 -9.29 -9.95 -15.39
CA ALA A 534 -8.42 -11.08 -15.10
C ALA A 534 -7.35 -10.63 -14.09
N VAL A 535 -7.41 -11.15 -12.87
CA VAL A 535 -6.40 -10.93 -11.83
C VAL A 535 -5.31 -11.98 -11.98
N LEU A 536 -4.07 -11.56 -12.17
CA LEU A 536 -2.92 -12.43 -12.44
C LEU A 536 -1.94 -12.48 -11.25
N GLU A 537 -1.15 -13.55 -11.24
CA GLU A 537 -0.04 -13.81 -10.33
C GLU A 537 1.25 -13.92 -11.15
N ASP A 538 1.69 -12.80 -11.73
CA ASP A 538 2.79 -12.84 -12.70
C ASP A 538 4.15 -13.19 -12.07
N ARG A 539 4.28 -12.99 -10.75
CA ARG A 539 5.43 -13.39 -9.94
C ARG A 539 5.45 -14.86 -9.54
N LYS A 540 4.28 -15.47 -9.27
CA LYS A 540 4.17 -16.75 -8.54
C LYS A 540 4.88 -17.90 -9.26
N PHE A 541 4.77 -17.94 -10.58
CA PHE A 541 5.27 -19.02 -11.41
C PHE A 541 6.56 -18.66 -12.13
N LYS A 542 6.97 -17.39 -12.08
CA LYS A 542 8.11 -16.87 -12.83
C LYS A 542 9.39 -17.61 -12.47
N SER A 543 10.11 -18.07 -13.50
CA SER A 543 11.45 -18.67 -13.34
C SER A 543 12.46 -17.65 -12.86
N SER A 544 13.56 -18.08 -12.25
CA SER A 544 14.68 -17.19 -11.92
C SER A 544 15.65 -17.08 -13.11
N PRO A 545 16.02 -15.87 -13.57
CA PRO A 545 17.02 -15.68 -14.62
C PRO A 545 18.41 -16.16 -14.19
N THR A 546 18.76 -16.06 -12.91
CA THR A 546 20.02 -16.61 -12.36
C THR A 546 20.11 -18.12 -12.53
N VAL A 547 18.99 -18.82 -12.38
CA VAL A 547 18.95 -20.29 -12.51
C VAL A 547 18.87 -20.70 -13.98
N MET A 548 18.08 -19.98 -14.77
CA MET A 548 17.79 -20.33 -16.16
C MET A 548 18.90 -19.92 -17.12
N CYS A 549 19.64 -18.84 -16.82
CA CYS A 549 20.68 -18.27 -17.67
C CYS A 549 22.01 -18.12 -16.91
N PRO A 550 22.67 -19.22 -16.51
CA PRO A 550 23.87 -19.17 -15.67
C PRO A 550 25.03 -18.41 -16.32
N GLU A 551 25.16 -18.45 -17.65
CA GLU A 551 26.17 -17.71 -18.42
C GLU A 551 26.01 -16.20 -18.32
N GLY A 552 24.81 -15.71 -18.01
CA GLY A 552 24.54 -14.28 -17.85
C GLY A 552 25.01 -13.70 -16.51
N GLU A 553 25.46 -14.55 -15.57
CA GLU A 553 25.86 -14.18 -14.21
C GLU A 553 24.82 -13.27 -13.53
N CYS A 554 23.54 -13.56 -13.77
CA CYS A 554 22.44 -12.70 -13.34
C CYS A 554 22.36 -12.63 -11.82
N LYS A 555 22.28 -11.42 -11.25
CA LYS A 555 22.13 -11.18 -9.82
C LYS A 555 21.16 -10.03 -9.57
N ASN A 556 20.15 -10.27 -8.75
CA ASN A 556 19.02 -9.36 -8.55
C ASN A 556 18.35 -8.95 -9.88
N GLY A 557 18.17 -9.88 -10.82
CA GLY A 557 17.55 -9.60 -12.12
C GLY A 557 18.49 -9.03 -13.18
N TRP A 558 19.66 -8.53 -12.79
CA TRP A 558 20.61 -7.89 -13.69
C TRP A 558 21.67 -8.86 -14.22
N PHE A 559 21.74 -9.01 -15.55
CA PHE A 559 22.80 -9.75 -16.25
C PHE A 559 24.12 -8.98 -16.17
N ARG A 560 25.18 -9.61 -15.65
CA ARG A 560 26.45 -8.93 -15.32
C ARG A 560 27.61 -9.33 -16.20
N ASN A 561 27.50 -10.46 -16.88
CA ASN A 561 28.51 -10.89 -17.82
C ASN A 561 28.50 -9.94 -19.05
N PRO A 562 29.58 -9.20 -19.32
CA PRO A 562 29.64 -8.27 -20.46
C PRO A 562 29.59 -8.99 -21.82
N ASP A 563 29.90 -10.29 -21.87
CA ASP A 563 29.87 -11.12 -23.08
C ASP A 563 28.49 -11.79 -23.30
N PHE A 564 27.52 -11.53 -22.41
CA PHE A 564 26.17 -12.07 -22.50
C PHE A 564 25.22 -11.01 -23.07
N ASP A 565 24.57 -11.31 -24.19
CA ASP A 565 23.54 -10.48 -24.81
C ASP A 565 22.13 -10.96 -24.39
N PRO A 566 21.41 -10.21 -23.53
CA PRO A 566 20.08 -10.59 -23.09
C PRO A 566 19.05 -10.67 -24.23
N VAL A 567 19.27 -9.96 -25.34
CA VAL A 567 18.36 -9.97 -26.49
C VAL A 567 18.36 -11.34 -27.17
N THR A 568 19.53 -11.95 -27.31
CA THR A 568 19.70 -13.21 -28.05
C THR A 568 19.88 -14.44 -27.17
N GLN A 569 20.29 -14.27 -25.91
CA GLN A 569 20.69 -15.38 -25.03
C GLN A 569 19.83 -15.55 -23.78
N ALA A 570 18.98 -14.57 -23.41
CA ALA A 570 18.16 -14.70 -22.19
C ALA A 570 16.86 -15.51 -22.40
N ASP A 571 16.34 -15.62 -23.63
CA ASP A 571 15.14 -16.44 -23.88
C ASP A 571 15.52 -17.92 -24.01
N VAL A 572 15.43 -18.65 -22.89
CA VAL A 572 15.84 -20.05 -22.82
C VAL A 572 14.64 -20.99 -22.74
N GLU A 573 14.80 -22.19 -23.29
CA GLU A 573 13.78 -23.24 -23.23
C GLU A 573 13.43 -23.59 -21.78
N GLY A 574 12.13 -23.78 -21.51
CA GLY A 574 11.63 -24.12 -20.17
C GLY A 574 11.50 -22.94 -19.21
N ALA A 575 11.91 -21.71 -19.58
CA ALA A 575 11.64 -20.53 -18.76
C ALA A 575 10.14 -20.21 -18.72
N VAL A 576 9.63 -19.94 -17.52
CA VAL A 576 8.21 -19.74 -17.23
C VAL A 576 7.97 -18.29 -16.78
N LEU A 577 6.90 -17.68 -17.28
CA LEU A 577 6.33 -16.43 -16.75
C LEU A 577 5.07 -16.72 -15.93
N LEU A 578 3.89 -16.77 -16.58
CA LEU A 578 2.61 -17.01 -15.90
C LEU A 578 2.36 -18.48 -15.51
N GLY A 579 3.01 -19.41 -16.20
CA GLY A 579 2.75 -20.85 -16.07
C GLY A 579 1.44 -21.31 -16.75
N GLU A 580 1.36 -22.60 -17.03
CA GLU A 580 0.28 -23.20 -17.82
C GLU A 580 -1.11 -23.05 -17.22
N ARG A 581 -1.21 -22.98 -15.88
CA ARG A 581 -2.49 -22.86 -15.18
C ARG A 581 -3.15 -21.50 -15.45
N GLN A 582 -2.36 -20.42 -15.40
CA GLN A 582 -2.83 -19.08 -15.71
C GLN A 582 -3.08 -18.90 -17.21
N LEU A 583 -2.23 -19.46 -18.09
CA LEU A 583 -2.47 -19.42 -19.53
C LEU A 583 -3.78 -20.11 -19.92
N ARG A 584 -4.07 -21.30 -19.39
CA ARG A 584 -5.36 -21.97 -19.61
C ARG A 584 -6.53 -21.18 -19.02
N PHE A 585 -6.33 -20.49 -17.89
CA PHE A 585 -7.34 -19.60 -17.35
C PHE A 585 -7.62 -18.44 -18.32
N LEU A 586 -6.58 -17.77 -18.84
CA LEU A 586 -6.74 -16.67 -19.79
C LEU A 586 -7.43 -17.09 -21.08
N GLU A 587 -7.11 -18.27 -21.63
CA GLU A 587 -7.80 -18.82 -22.81
C GLU A 587 -9.30 -19.05 -22.54
N ARG A 588 -9.66 -19.61 -21.39
CA ARG A 588 -11.08 -19.76 -21.00
C ARG A 588 -11.76 -18.41 -20.75
N TRP A 589 -11.07 -17.50 -20.06
CA TRP A 589 -11.58 -16.18 -19.74
C TRP A 589 -11.78 -15.33 -20.99
N ALA A 590 -10.93 -15.48 -22.02
CA ALA A 590 -11.11 -14.79 -23.30
C ALA A 590 -12.47 -15.09 -23.92
N GLU A 591 -12.99 -16.32 -23.74
CA GLU A 591 -14.31 -16.74 -24.24
C GLU A 591 -15.48 -16.46 -23.28
N ASP A 592 -15.19 -16.28 -21.99
CA ASP A 592 -16.18 -16.07 -20.94
C ASP A 592 -16.66 -14.61 -20.92
N TRP A 593 -17.68 -14.32 -21.74
CA TRP A 593 -18.36 -13.03 -21.76
C TRP A 593 -19.65 -13.12 -20.97
N GLN A 594 -19.65 -13.11 -19.63
CA GLN A 594 -20.91 -13.14 -18.86
C GLN A 594 -21.93 -12.09 -19.34
N PRO A 595 -23.25 -12.30 -19.10
CA PRO A 595 -24.27 -11.32 -19.46
C PRO A 595 -23.92 -9.91 -18.98
N GLY A 596 -24.04 -8.94 -19.87
CA GLY A 596 -23.72 -7.54 -19.58
C GLY A 596 -22.23 -7.17 -19.62
N VAL A 597 -21.30 -8.13 -19.73
CA VAL A 597 -19.87 -7.83 -19.91
C VAL A 597 -19.66 -7.21 -21.29
N TRP A 598 -19.10 -6.00 -21.30
CA TRP A 598 -18.89 -5.20 -22.51
C TRP A 598 -17.42 -4.89 -22.80
N MET A 599 -16.52 -5.08 -21.84
CA MET A 599 -15.07 -4.93 -22.01
C MET A 599 -14.30 -5.81 -21.00
N LYS A 600 -13.05 -6.14 -21.34
CA LYS A 600 -12.14 -6.95 -20.54
C LYS A 600 -10.87 -6.18 -20.17
N VAL A 601 -10.38 -6.42 -18.95
CA VAL A 601 -9.19 -5.77 -18.39
C VAL A 601 -8.32 -6.83 -17.72
N ALA A 602 -7.00 -6.79 -17.91
CA ALA A 602 -6.04 -7.60 -17.17
C ALA A 602 -5.41 -6.77 -16.06
N LEU A 603 -5.16 -7.39 -14.92
CA LEU A 603 -4.54 -6.81 -13.74
C LEU A 603 -3.35 -7.68 -13.32
N SER A 604 -2.16 -7.11 -13.21
CA SER A 604 -0.96 -7.84 -12.75
C SER A 604 -0.03 -6.93 -11.95
N GLN A 605 1.05 -7.50 -11.41
CA GLN A 605 2.06 -6.76 -10.67
C GLN A 605 2.87 -5.85 -11.59
N THR A 606 3.34 -6.35 -12.74
CA THR A 606 4.17 -5.57 -13.68
C THR A 606 3.78 -5.77 -15.15
N ILE A 607 3.99 -4.73 -15.96
CA ILE A 607 3.75 -4.76 -17.41
C ILE A 607 4.68 -5.75 -18.13
N PHE A 608 4.20 -6.34 -19.24
CA PHE A 608 4.93 -7.34 -20.04
C PHE A 608 5.96 -6.72 -21.01
N ALA A 609 6.80 -5.83 -20.50
CA ALA A 609 7.93 -5.16 -21.16
C ALA A 609 8.87 -4.60 -20.07
N ASN A 610 10.08 -4.16 -20.43
CA ASN A 610 10.90 -3.34 -19.52
C ASN A 610 11.00 -1.88 -20.01
N VAL A 611 10.31 -0.96 -19.34
CA VAL A 611 10.36 0.48 -19.67
C VAL A 611 11.32 1.16 -18.70
N ALA A 612 12.63 0.93 -18.90
CA ALA A 612 13.66 1.61 -18.13
C ALA A 612 14.95 1.75 -18.95
N THR A 613 15.64 2.87 -18.75
CA THR A 613 17.01 3.09 -19.19
C THR A 613 17.95 3.28 -18.02
N LEU A 614 19.20 2.86 -18.20
CA LEU A 614 20.30 3.14 -17.28
C LEU A 614 21.49 3.69 -18.07
N PRO A 615 22.39 4.47 -17.44
CA PRO A 615 23.66 4.82 -18.06
C PRO A 615 24.41 3.56 -18.51
N ALA A 616 24.96 3.54 -19.72
CA ALA A 616 25.59 2.36 -20.32
C ALA A 616 26.62 1.62 -19.43
N PRO A 617 27.43 2.28 -18.59
CA PRO A 617 28.34 1.57 -17.68
C PRO A 617 27.66 0.87 -16.50
N ALA A 618 26.37 1.13 -16.24
CA ALA A 618 25.65 0.54 -15.14
C ALA A 618 25.15 -0.86 -15.50
N ASN A 619 25.43 -1.83 -14.64
CA ASN A 619 25.02 -3.23 -14.80
C ASN A 619 24.15 -3.73 -13.64
N ASN A 620 23.56 -2.80 -12.85
CA ASN A 620 22.63 -3.09 -11.77
C ASN A 620 21.84 -1.84 -11.34
N ASP A 621 20.76 -2.06 -10.59
CA ASP A 621 19.86 -1.04 -10.05
C ASP A 621 20.41 -0.21 -8.87
N ALA A 622 21.57 -0.51 -8.29
CA ALA A 622 22.10 0.26 -7.16
C ALA A 622 22.44 1.71 -7.53
N VAL A 623 22.55 2.01 -8.82
CA VAL A 623 22.71 3.38 -9.34
C VAL A 623 21.40 4.16 -9.35
N VAL A 624 20.24 3.49 -9.44
CA VAL A 624 18.92 4.11 -9.67
C VAL A 624 18.60 5.19 -8.63
N PRO A 625 18.71 4.96 -7.30
CA PRO A 625 18.42 5.99 -6.31
C PRO A 625 19.38 7.19 -6.33
N ARG A 626 20.49 7.11 -7.08
CA ARG A 626 21.56 8.11 -7.17
C ARG A 626 21.67 8.71 -8.57
N LEU A 627 20.81 8.32 -9.51
CA LEU A 627 20.79 8.90 -10.84
C LEU A 627 20.57 10.41 -10.73
N ARG A 628 21.27 11.16 -11.58
CA ARG A 628 21.07 12.61 -11.69
C ARG A 628 19.63 12.85 -12.14
N VAL A 629 18.87 13.58 -11.34
CA VAL A 629 17.59 14.17 -11.76
C VAL A 629 17.90 15.26 -12.78
N VAL A 630 17.31 15.16 -13.96
CA VAL A 630 17.54 16.06 -15.09
C VAL A 630 16.53 17.21 -15.11
N GLU A 631 16.82 18.27 -15.86
CA GLU A 631 15.82 19.32 -16.11
C GLU A 631 14.72 18.83 -17.07
N PRO A 632 13.50 19.40 -17.03
CA PRO A 632 12.50 19.13 -18.05
C PRO A 632 13.03 19.41 -19.47
N GLY A 633 12.94 18.41 -20.35
CA GLY A 633 13.45 18.49 -21.73
C GLY A 633 14.93 18.13 -21.90
N GLU A 634 15.65 17.80 -20.83
CA GLU A 634 17.00 17.26 -20.91
C GLU A 634 16.99 15.73 -21.05
N TYR A 635 17.81 15.20 -21.97
CA TYR A 635 17.93 13.77 -22.27
C TYR A 635 19.36 13.28 -22.02
N PRO A 636 19.59 12.33 -21.10
CA PRO A 636 20.90 11.71 -20.91
C PRO A 636 21.37 10.93 -22.15
N GLU A 637 22.46 11.37 -22.79
CA GLU A 637 22.99 10.74 -24.02
C GLU A 637 23.54 9.32 -23.85
N THR A 638 23.90 8.94 -22.62
CA THR A 638 24.54 7.64 -22.33
C THR A 638 23.56 6.58 -21.81
N ASP A 639 22.29 6.94 -21.64
CA ASP A 639 21.27 6.01 -21.19
C ASP A 639 20.93 5.01 -22.30
N ILE A 640 20.82 3.73 -21.95
CA ILE A 640 20.44 2.64 -22.85
C ILE A 640 19.31 1.80 -22.22
N PRO A 641 18.45 1.14 -23.03
CA PRO A 641 17.44 0.24 -22.51
C PRO A 641 18.01 -0.83 -21.58
N ALA A 642 17.43 -0.96 -20.39
CA ALA A 642 17.82 -1.95 -19.40
C ALA A 642 17.23 -3.34 -19.72
N ALA A 643 17.96 -4.39 -19.37
CA ALA A 643 17.49 -5.78 -19.40
C ALA A 643 17.30 -6.32 -17.97
N ASP A 644 16.27 -5.83 -17.28
CA ASP A 644 15.94 -6.25 -15.92
C ASP A 644 15.11 -7.54 -15.96
N GLY A 645 15.72 -8.66 -15.58
CA GLY A 645 15.08 -9.98 -15.53
C GLY A 645 13.97 -10.09 -14.47
N ASP A 646 13.83 -9.10 -13.60
CA ASP A 646 12.66 -8.98 -12.74
C ASP A 646 11.44 -8.40 -13.47
N SER A 647 11.61 -7.55 -14.48
CA SER A 647 10.49 -7.09 -15.32
C SER A 647 9.86 -8.25 -16.09
N ASN A 648 8.58 -8.12 -16.49
CA ASN A 648 7.95 -9.12 -17.35
C ASN A 648 8.28 -8.94 -18.84
N GLY A 649 9.34 -8.21 -19.18
CA GLY A 649 10.01 -8.33 -20.48
C GLY A 649 10.69 -9.70 -20.66
N TRP A 650 11.02 -10.37 -19.54
CA TRP A 650 11.64 -11.70 -19.51
C TRP A 650 10.79 -12.72 -18.73
N PRO A 651 10.75 -14.01 -19.14
CA PRO A 651 11.30 -14.54 -20.40
C PRO A 651 10.45 -14.15 -21.61
N GLN A 652 11.11 -13.82 -22.73
CA GLN A 652 10.46 -13.29 -23.94
C GLN A 652 9.39 -14.25 -24.48
N SER A 653 9.67 -15.55 -24.54
CA SER A 653 8.71 -16.56 -24.97
C SER A 653 7.50 -16.68 -24.04
N GLY A 654 7.71 -16.57 -22.72
CA GLY A 654 6.64 -16.57 -21.72
C GLY A 654 5.74 -15.33 -21.83
N ARG A 655 6.36 -14.16 -21.98
CA ARG A 655 5.71 -12.88 -22.24
C ARG A 655 4.85 -12.91 -23.51
N ASN A 656 5.39 -13.44 -24.61
CA ASN A 656 4.67 -13.54 -25.88
C ASN A 656 3.43 -14.45 -25.79
N ARG A 657 3.49 -15.56 -25.04
CA ARG A 657 2.30 -16.41 -24.80
C ARG A 657 1.22 -15.66 -24.02
N ALA A 658 1.60 -14.93 -22.98
CA ALA A 658 0.66 -14.13 -22.19
C ALA A 658 -0.04 -13.06 -23.04
N LEU A 659 0.72 -12.31 -23.85
CA LEU A 659 0.16 -11.28 -24.72
C LEU A 659 -0.79 -11.83 -25.79
N ARG A 660 -0.46 -12.99 -26.39
CA ARG A 660 -1.39 -13.65 -27.33
C ARG A 660 -2.71 -14.02 -26.66
N ALA A 661 -2.66 -14.54 -25.43
CA ALA A 661 -3.87 -14.90 -24.69
C ALA A 661 -4.71 -13.66 -24.33
N LEU A 662 -4.09 -12.57 -23.87
CA LEU A 662 -4.78 -11.30 -23.58
C LEU A 662 -5.38 -10.66 -24.84
N ARG A 663 -4.64 -10.71 -25.96
CA ARG A 663 -5.07 -10.18 -27.26
C ARG A 663 -6.38 -10.82 -27.73
N LYS A 664 -6.53 -12.14 -27.59
CA LYS A 664 -7.78 -12.88 -27.93
C LYS A 664 -9.03 -12.32 -27.24
N ALA A 665 -8.87 -11.66 -26.10
CA ALA A 665 -9.93 -11.08 -25.28
C ALA A 665 -10.14 -9.57 -25.50
N PHE A 666 -9.33 -8.91 -26.33
CA PHE A 666 -9.25 -7.45 -26.42
C PHE A 666 -9.00 -6.78 -25.05
N ALA A 667 -8.16 -7.41 -24.22
CA ALA A 667 -7.94 -6.96 -22.86
C ALA A 667 -6.98 -5.76 -22.78
N PHE A 668 -7.40 -4.68 -22.12
CA PHE A 668 -6.52 -3.61 -21.67
C PHE A 668 -5.76 -4.02 -20.41
N HIS A 669 -4.49 -3.65 -20.24
CA HIS A 669 -3.67 -4.10 -19.11
C HIS A 669 -3.35 -2.97 -18.12
N ILE A 670 -3.61 -3.18 -16.82
CA ILE A 670 -3.22 -2.26 -15.74
C ILE A 670 -2.25 -3.01 -14.80
N ALA A 671 -1.09 -2.42 -14.52
CA ALA A 671 -0.06 -3.02 -13.67
C ALA A 671 0.78 -1.93 -12.94
N GLY A 672 1.77 -2.33 -12.15
CA GLY A 672 2.68 -1.45 -11.39
C GLY A 672 4.15 -1.88 -11.44
N ASP A 673 4.81 -1.92 -10.27
CA ASP A 673 6.21 -2.39 -10.02
C ASP A 673 7.35 -1.57 -10.63
N GLN A 674 7.25 -1.12 -11.89
CA GLN A 674 8.40 -0.51 -12.56
C GLN A 674 8.81 0.85 -11.95
N HIS A 675 8.01 1.39 -11.04
CA HIS A 675 8.27 2.67 -10.37
C HIS A 675 8.41 3.83 -11.37
N LEU A 676 7.76 3.69 -12.52
CA LEU A 676 7.76 4.64 -13.62
C LEU A 676 6.40 4.54 -14.30
N GLY A 677 5.56 5.56 -14.11
CA GLY A 677 4.27 5.65 -14.79
C GLY A 677 4.50 5.61 -16.29
N SER A 678 3.93 4.64 -16.98
CA SER A 678 4.12 4.48 -18.42
C SER A 678 2.87 3.99 -19.12
N PHE A 679 2.56 4.60 -20.26
CA PHE A 679 1.50 4.17 -21.16
C PHE A 679 2.15 3.66 -22.45
N ILE A 680 2.01 2.35 -22.71
CA ILE A 680 2.66 1.69 -23.83
C ILE A 680 1.67 0.82 -24.60
N ARG A 681 2.05 0.47 -25.83
CA ARG A 681 1.42 -0.59 -26.62
C ARG A 681 2.41 -1.72 -26.86
N TYR A 682 2.00 -2.95 -26.56
CA TYR A 682 2.84 -4.11 -26.77
C TYR A 682 2.93 -4.49 -28.25
N GLY A 683 4.05 -5.13 -28.63
CA GLY A 683 4.19 -5.88 -29.87
C GLY A 683 4.81 -7.27 -29.62
N VAL A 684 4.30 -8.30 -30.30
CA VAL A 684 4.73 -9.69 -30.22
C VAL A 684 5.50 -10.08 -31.47
N GLU A 685 4.87 -10.00 -32.64
CA GLU A 685 5.48 -10.30 -33.92
C GLU A 685 6.05 -9.05 -34.60
N SER A 686 5.37 -7.91 -34.43
CA SER A 686 5.79 -6.58 -34.90
C SER A 686 5.35 -5.48 -33.92
N TRP A 687 5.73 -4.24 -34.20
CA TRP A 687 5.20 -3.06 -33.48
C TRP A 687 3.67 -3.03 -33.49
N GLU A 688 3.09 -2.67 -32.35
CA GLU A 688 1.67 -2.32 -32.23
C GLU A 688 0.71 -3.45 -32.64
N ASP A 689 1.11 -4.72 -32.55
CA ASP A 689 0.26 -5.86 -32.89
C ASP A 689 -0.41 -6.53 -31.67
N ALA A 690 -0.29 -5.93 -30.49
CA ALA A 690 -0.95 -6.34 -29.25
C ALA A 690 -1.49 -5.13 -28.47
N GLY A 691 -2.07 -5.41 -27.30
CA GLY A 691 -2.84 -4.43 -26.52
C GLY A 691 -2.01 -3.34 -25.86
N TYR A 692 -2.72 -2.32 -25.36
CA TYR A 692 -2.17 -1.25 -24.54
C TYR A 692 -2.04 -1.67 -23.09
N ALA A 693 -1.09 -1.05 -22.41
CA ALA A 693 -0.87 -1.20 -20.98
C ALA A 693 -0.58 0.12 -20.31
N PHE A 694 -1.05 0.23 -19.08
CA PHE A 694 -0.70 1.30 -18.16
C PHE A 694 0.03 0.71 -16.95
N CYS A 695 1.31 1.05 -16.82
CA CYS A 695 2.05 0.90 -15.57
C CYS A 695 1.78 2.13 -14.73
N VAL A 696 1.18 1.96 -13.56
CA VAL A 696 0.85 3.04 -12.64
C VAL A 696 2.14 3.60 -12.00
N PRO A 697 2.28 4.92 -11.79
CA PRO A 697 3.39 5.46 -11.00
C PRO A 697 3.30 5.01 -9.54
N SER A 698 4.44 4.93 -8.85
CA SER A 698 4.46 4.64 -7.41
C SER A 698 3.80 5.76 -6.61
N ILE A 699 3.02 5.42 -5.59
CA ILE A 699 2.50 6.37 -4.59
C ILE A 699 3.64 7.19 -3.99
N ALA A 700 4.76 6.53 -3.72
CA ALA A 700 5.98 7.20 -3.27
C ALA A 700 7.20 6.39 -3.71
N ASN A 701 8.07 7.03 -4.48
CA ASN A 701 9.04 6.31 -5.29
C ASN A 701 10.43 6.19 -4.61
N THR A 702 10.86 4.96 -4.31
CA THR A 702 12.23 4.68 -3.83
C THR A 702 13.23 4.52 -4.96
N TRP A 703 12.78 3.98 -6.09
CA TRP A 703 13.60 3.59 -7.23
C TRP A 703 13.14 4.39 -8.44
N PRO A 704 13.56 5.66 -8.58
CA PRO A 704 13.17 6.53 -9.69
C PRO A 704 13.81 6.05 -10.99
N ARG A 705 13.31 4.94 -11.54
CA ARG A 705 13.62 4.49 -12.90
C ARG A 705 13.20 5.60 -13.87
N ARG A 706 13.88 5.66 -15.00
CA ARG A 706 13.65 6.66 -16.05
C ARG A 706 13.69 6.01 -17.42
N TRP A 707 13.13 6.67 -18.40
CA TRP A 707 13.11 6.24 -19.80
C TRP A 707 13.59 7.39 -20.68
N PHE A 708 14.87 7.32 -21.04
CA PHE A 708 15.54 8.23 -21.96
C PHE A 708 16.36 7.43 -22.98
N PRO A 709 15.69 6.71 -23.91
CA PRO A 709 16.38 5.91 -24.91
C PRO A 709 17.16 6.81 -25.87
N PRO A 710 18.32 6.36 -26.38
CA PRO A 710 19.18 7.20 -27.20
C PRO A 710 18.67 7.32 -28.64
N GLU A 711 17.87 6.37 -29.12
CA GLU A 711 17.35 6.35 -30.49
C GLU A 711 15.97 5.68 -30.58
N ARG A 712 15.10 6.24 -31.44
CA ARG A 712 13.82 5.67 -31.85
C ARG A 712 14.05 4.68 -33.00
N GLN A 713 13.46 3.49 -32.94
CA GLN A 713 13.70 2.42 -33.93
C GLN A 713 12.64 2.34 -35.04
N GLY A 714 11.62 3.19 -35.00
CA GLY A 714 10.50 3.10 -35.93
C GLY A 714 9.73 4.39 -36.06
N ARG A 715 8.42 4.29 -36.27
CA ARG A 715 7.54 5.46 -36.47
C ARG A 715 7.47 6.30 -35.20
N PHE A 716 7.57 7.60 -35.36
CA PHE A 716 7.36 8.59 -34.31
C PHE A 716 6.70 9.84 -34.87
N ASP A 717 6.12 10.62 -33.95
CA ASP A 717 5.65 11.97 -34.21
C ASP A 717 6.76 12.94 -33.77
N SER A 718 7.17 13.85 -34.67
CA SER A 718 8.21 14.84 -34.39
C SER A 718 7.76 15.91 -33.39
N GLU A 719 6.45 16.06 -33.17
CA GLU A 719 5.89 16.97 -32.17
C GLU A 719 5.85 16.36 -30.76
N GLN A 720 6.09 15.04 -30.63
CA GLN A 720 6.09 14.33 -29.35
C GLN A 720 7.51 14.20 -28.76
N PRO A 721 7.65 14.18 -27.42
CA PRO A 721 8.95 14.06 -26.73
C PRO A 721 9.78 12.87 -27.21
N GLU A 722 11.10 13.00 -27.30
CA GLU A 722 12.00 12.01 -27.93
C GLU A 722 11.89 10.60 -27.33
N TYR A 723 11.50 10.49 -26.06
CA TYR A 723 11.27 9.22 -25.37
C TYR A 723 9.99 8.48 -25.77
N THR A 724 9.15 9.05 -26.66
CA THR A 724 7.93 8.41 -27.23
C THR A 724 8.18 7.85 -28.63
N GLY A 725 7.38 6.87 -29.06
CA GLY A 725 7.53 6.18 -30.35
C GLY A 725 7.83 4.68 -30.21
N GLN A 726 8.34 4.06 -31.27
CA GLN A 726 8.63 2.62 -31.35
C GLN A 726 10.05 2.31 -30.84
N PHE A 727 10.16 1.42 -29.83
CA PHE A 727 11.44 1.06 -29.18
C PHE A 727 11.52 -0.41 -28.79
N ARG A 728 12.70 -1.01 -28.89
CA ARG A 728 12.92 -2.32 -28.26
C ARG A 728 13.31 -2.13 -26.81
N ASP A 729 12.75 -2.93 -25.91
CA ASP A 729 13.28 -3.01 -24.54
C ASP A 729 14.63 -3.73 -24.53
N GLY A 730 15.30 -3.81 -23.37
CA GLY A 730 16.62 -4.47 -23.26
C GLY A 730 16.61 -5.98 -23.53
N PHE A 731 15.44 -6.60 -23.75
CA PHE A 731 15.30 -7.99 -24.19
C PHE A 731 14.98 -8.12 -25.68
N GLY A 732 14.90 -7.00 -26.40
CA GLY A 732 14.58 -6.96 -27.81
C GLY A 732 13.07 -7.02 -28.12
N ASN A 733 12.20 -6.95 -27.11
CA ASN A 733 10.76 -7.00 -27.31
C ASN A 733 10.25 -5.72 -27.97
N TYR A 734 9.25 -5.84 -28.85
CA TYR A 734 8.58 -4.67 -29.43
C TYR A 734 7.66 -4.00 -28.39
N MET A 735 7.86 -2.69 -28.18
CA MET A 735 6.96 -1.79 -27.47
C MET A 735 6.86 -0.40 -28.12
N THR A 736 5.67 0.19 -28.12
CA THR A 736 5.46 1.59 -28.52
C THR A 736 5.15 2.42 -27.28
N VAL A 737 5.96 3.42 -26.99
CA VAL A 737 5.82 4.29 -25.81
C VAL A 737 5.03 5.53 -26.18
N HIS A 738 3.94 5.78 -25.46
CA HIS A 738 3.04 6.92 -25.70
C HIS A 738 3.20 8.03 -24.66
N ALA A 739 3.43 7.68 -23.40
CA ALA A 739 3.69 8.64 -22.32
C ALA A 739 4.50 7.98 -21.19
N VAL A 740 5.35 8.76 -20.51
CA VAL A 740 6.16 8.33 -19.37
C VAL A 740 6.29 9.44 -18.33
N SER A 741 6.07 9.14 -17.05
CA SER A 741 6.23 10.08 -15.93
C SER A 741 7.69 10.12 -15.47
N ASN A 742 8.59 10.59 -16.33
CA ASN A 742 10.02 10.59 -16.06
C ASN A 742 10.39 11.44 -14.82
N PRO A 743 11.33 10.99 -13.97
CA PRO A 743 11.85 11.81 -12.88
C PRO A 743 12.67 12.98 -13.43
N VAL A 744 12.21 14.19 -13.16
CA VAL A 744 12.84 15.47 -13.54
C VAL A 744 12.73 16.45 -12.37
N ARG A 745 13.41 17.60 -12.45
CA ARG A 745 13.21 18.67 -11.48
C ARG A 745 11.85 19.33 -11.68
N TYR A 746 10.90 19.01 -10.81
CA TYR A 746 9.54 19.56 -10.90
C TYR A 746 9.40 20.92 -10.17
N GLY A 747 10.41 21.32 -9.39
CA GLY A 747 10.37 22.57 -8.61
C GLY A 747 9.40 22.52 -7.43
N GLN A 748 9.07 21.32 -6.95
CA GLN A 748 8.18 21.07 -5.81
C GLN A 748 8.97 20.54 -4.61
N GLU A 749 8.56 20.91 -3.39
CA GLU A 749 9.23 20.49 -2.15
C GLU A 749 8.37 19.55 -1.29
N PRO A 750 8.94 18.46 -0.73
CA PRO A 750 10.35 18.11 -0.75
C PRO A 750 10.78 17.48 -2.08
N ALA A 751 11.86 18.00 -2.68
CA ALA A 751 12.40 17.48 -3.93
C ALA A 751 12.72 15.96 -3.85
N ALA A 752 13.13 15.48 -2.68
CA ALA A 752 13.41 14.07 -2.42
C ALA A 752 12.20 13.14 -2.68
N LEU A 753 10.97 13.66 -2.60
CA LEU A 753 9.75 12.96 -2.98
C LEU A 753 9.36 13.28 -4.43
N TYR A 754 9.18 14.56 -4.75
CA TYR A 754 8.47 14.96 -5.97
C TYR A 754 9.31 14.83 -7.25
N ASP A 755 10.62 15.03 -7.18
CA ASP A 755 11.52 14.82 -8.34
C ASP A 755 11.62 13.35 -8.77
N ARG A 756 11.06 12.44 -7.97
CA ARG A 756 10.98 11.00 -8.25
C ARG A 756 9.68 10.56 -8.94
N ALA A 757 8.90 11.53 -9.43
CA ALA A 757 7.63 11.34 -10.13
C ALA A 757 6.60 10.41 -9.43
N PRO A 758 6.28 10.62 -8.13
CA PRO A 758 5.25 9.87 -7.44
C PRO A 758 3.83 10.28 -7.88
N GLY A 759 2.89 9.34 -7.89
CA GLY A 759 1.53 9.63 -8.34
C GLY A 759 0.51 8.50 -8.13
N TYR A 760 -0.60 8.61 -8.85
CA TYR A 760 -1.65 7.60 -8.91
C TYR A 760 -2.32 7.58 -10.29
N GLY A 761 -3.03 6.50 -10.60
CA GLY A 761 -3.73 6.32 -11.86
C GLY A 761 -5.24 6.44 -11.73
N ILE A 762 -5.89 7.11 -12.68
CA ILE A 762 -7.36 7.09 -12.85
C ILE A 762 -7.67 6.57 -14.25
N ILE A 763 -8.49 5.53 -14.36
CA ILE A 763 -8.87 4.92 -15.63
C ILE A 763 -10.39 4.98 -15.76
N ARG A 764 -10.87 5.63 -16.82
CA ARG A 764 -12.29 5.80 -17.12
C ARG A 764 -12.70 4.93 -18.28
N PHE A 765 -13.61 4.01 -18.02
CA PHE A 765 -14.15 3.10 -19.00
C PHE A 765 -15.53 3.58 -19.46
N ARG A 766 -15.62 4.14 -20.66
CA ARG A 766 -16.86 4.69 -21.24
C ARG A 766 -17.57 3.65 -22.08
N ARG A 767 -18.75 3.22 -21.62
CA ARG A 767 -19.49 2.09 -22.20
C ARG A 767 -20.00 2.34 -23.61
N GLY A 768 -20.54 3.54 -23.88
CA GLY A 768 -21.12 3.90 -25.18
C GLY A 768 -20.11 3.76 -26.33
N PRO A 769 -19.04 4.58 -26.34
CA PRO A 769 -18.00 4.53 -27.37
C PRO A 769 -16.99 3.39 -27.20
N GLN A 770 -17.13 2.57 -26.14
CA GLN A 770 -16.14 1.56 -25.73
C GLN A 770 -14.71 2.14 -25.67
N GLN A 771 -14.60 3.30 -25.03
CA GLN A 771 -13.37 4.08 -24.91
C GLN A 771 -12.78 3.93 -23.51
N ILE A 772 -11.45 3.96 -23.43
CA ILE A 772 -10.65 3.91 -22.22
C ILE A 772 -9.85 5.20 -22.18
N GLU A 773 -10.12 6.04 -21.18
CA GLU A 773 -9.34 7.24 -20.89
C GLU A 773 -8.46 6.96 -19.67
N VAL A 774 -7.16 7.14 -19.83
CA VAL A 774 -6.14 6.84 -18.82
C VAL A 774 -5.51 8.14 -18.39
N GLU A 775 -5.52 8.39 -17.08
CA GLU A 775 -4.98 9.57 -16.45
C GLU A 775 -3.85 9.19 -15.49
N CYS A 776 -2.78 9.99 -15.47
CA CYS A 776 -1.62 9.77 -14.61
C CYS A 776 -1.33 11.05 -13.82
N TRP A 777 -1.71 11.06 -12.55
CA TRP A 777 -1.71 12.27 -11.73
C TRP A 777 -0.47 12.34 -10.84
N PRO A 778 0.27 13.47 -10.87
CA PRO A 778 1.30 13.73 -9.89
C PRO A 778 0.71 13.84 -8.49
N ARG A 779 1.43 13.32 -7.49
CA ARG A 779 0.97 13.29 -6.10
C ARG A 779 0.69 14.68 -5.50
N TRP A 780 1.40 15.71 -5.94
CA TRP A 780 1.28 17.08 -5.41
C TRP A 780 0.14 17.89 -6.02
N GLN A 781 -0.54 17.37 -7.05
CA GLN A 781 -1.63 18.08 -7.70
C GLN A 781 -2.94 17.84 -6.97
N ASP A 782 -3.65 18.92 -6.62
CA ASP A 782 -5.03 18.84 -6.14
C ASP A 782 -5.98 18.90 -7.35
N PRO A 783 -6.65 17.80 -7.74
CA PRO A 783 -7.51 17.78 -8.92
C PRO A 783 -8.76 18.68 -8.80
N LYS A 784 -9.01 19.30 -7.63
CA LYS A 784 -10.02 20.36 -7.48
C LYS A 784 -9.57 21.70 -8.06
N ASP A 785 -8.26 21.93 -8.17
CA ASP A 785 -7.73 23.14 -8.78
C ASP A 785 -7.95 23.08 -10.30
N PRO A 786 -8.64 24.06 -10.91
CA PRO A 786 -8.79 24.14 -12.36
C PRO A 786 -7.46 24.23 -13.15
N GLN A 787 -6.34 24.57 -12.48
CA GLN A 787 -5.00 24.59 -13.04
C GLN A 787 -4.23 23.29 -12.80
N ALA A 788 -4.82 22.29 -12.16
CA ALA A 788 -4.15 21.02 -11.90
C ALA A 788 -3.87 20.28 -13.21
N GLU A 789 -2.64 19.80 -13.34
CA GLU A 789 -2.17 19.12 -14.55
C GLU A 789 -1.74 17.68 -14.22
N GLN A 790 -2.03 16.77 -15.15
CA GLN A 790 -1.48 15.41 -15.14
C GLN A 790 0.00 15.45 -15.54
N TYR A 791 0.69 14.32 -15.46
CA TYR A 791 2.02 14.21 -16.07
C TYR A 791 1.95 14.51 -17.58
N PRO A 792 3.02 15.05 -18.19
CA PRO A 792 3.05 15.33 -19.62
C PRO A 792 2.73 14.08 -20.46
N GLY A 793 1.89 14.26 -21.47
CA GLY A 793 1.41 13.16 -22.31
C GLY A 793 0.14 12.48 -21.81
N TRP A 794 -0.45 12.89 -20.69
CA TRP A 794 -1.78 12.42 -20.26
C TRP A 794 -2.82 13.56 -20.29
N PRO A 795 -4.12 13.25 -20.45
CA PRO A 795 -4.72 11.91 -20.54
C PRO A 795 -4.48 11.22 -21.90
N GLN A 796 -4.52 9.89 -21.88
CA GLN A 796 -4.43 9.03 -23.07
C GLN A 796 -5.77 8.36 -23.34
N VAL A 797 -6.15 8.25 -24.61
CA VAL A 797 -7.47 7.77 -25.00
C VAL A 797 -7.36 6.69 -26.07
N VAL A 798 -7.86 5.49 -25.78
CA VAL A 798 -7.86 4.32 -26.69
C VAL A 798 -9.22 3.64 -26.69
N HIS A 799 -9.47 2.72 -27.62
CA HIS A 799 -10.70 1.96 -27.72
C HIS A 799 -10.51 0.48 -27.40
N ALA A 800 -11.61 -0.20 -27.02
CA ALA A 800 -11.62 -1.65 -26.80
C ALA A 800 -11.05 -2.43 -28.00
N ARG A 801 -11.40 -2.03 -29.22
CA ARG A 801 -10.94 -2.70 -30.45
C ARG A 801 -9.44 -2.55 -30.70
N ASP A 802 -8.82 -1.50 -30.16
CA ASP A 802 -7.38 -1.24 -30.33
C ASP A 802 -6.52 -2.25 -29.56
N GLN A 803 -7.11 -3.01 -28.63
CA GLN A 803 -6.40 -3.98 -27.81
C GLN A 803 -6.04 -5.27 -28.56
N TYR A 804 -6.63 -5.50 -29.75
CA TYR A 804 -6.21 -6.61 -30.62
C TYR A 804 -5.09 -6.19 -31.56
N ALA A 805 -5.30 -5.09 -32.30
CA ALA A 805 -4.32 -4.37 -33.13
C ALA A 805 -3.60 -5.10 -34.28
N LYS A 806 -3.46 -6.43 -34.23
CA LYS A 806 -2.77 -7.20 -35.26
C LYS A 806 -3.43 -6.96 -36.61
N ARG A 807 -2.61 -6.61 -37.61
CA ARG A 807 -3.08 -6.30 -38.97
C ARG A 807 -3.69 -7.55 -39.61
N PRO A 808 -4.93 -7.48 -40.12
CA PRO A 808 -5.56 -8.60 -40.82
C PRO A 808 -4.90 -8.87 -42.18
N THR A 809 -4.92 -10.12 -42.62
CA THR A 809 -4.42 -10.54 -43.95
C THR A 809 -5.50 -11.22 -44.79
N ALA A 810 -6.60 -11.66 -44.17
CA ALA A 810 -7.77 -12.19 -44.84
C ALA A 810 -9.05 -11.83 -44.06
N TRP A 811 -10.19 -11.95 -44.73
CA TRP A 811 -11.51 -11.55 -44.22
C TRP A 811 -12.53 -12.66 -44.43
N LEU A 812 -13.44 -12.78 -43.46
CA LEU A 812 -14.63 -13.63 -43.56
C LEU A 812 -15.80 -12.81 -44.13
N PRO A 813 -16.89 -13.47 -44.57
CA PRO A 813 -18.13 -12.78 -44.97
C PRO A 813 -18.60 -11.80 -43.89
N ALA A 814 -19.21 -10.69 -44.29
CA ALA A 814 -19.78 -9.76 -43.33
C ALA A 814 -21.08 -10.34 -42.74
N PHE A 815 -21.36 -10.02 -41.48
CA PHE A 815 -22.58 -10.40 -40.78
C PHE A 815 -23.40 -9.16 -40.46
N GLU A 816 -24.72 -9.22 -40.71
CA GLU A 816 -25.69 -8.23 -40.28
C GLU A 816 -26.67 -8.87 -39.30
N VAL A 817 -26.59 -8.47 -38.03
CA VAL A 817 -27.37 -9.02 -36.92
C VAL A 817 -28.61 -8.20 -36.68
N LYS A 818 -29.78 -8.86 -36.64
CA LYS A 818 -31.10 -8.27 -36.37
C LYS A 818 -31.74 -8.96 -35.18
N GLY A 819 -32.46 -8.18 -34.34
CA GLY A 819 -33.16 -8.70 -33.16
C GLY A 819 -32.28 -9.00 -31.93
N MET A 820 -31.00 -8.64 -31.98
CA MET A 820 -30.08 -8.69 -30.85
C MET A 820 -29.15 -7.47 -30.87
N ALA A 821 -29.12 -6.71 -29.78
CA ALA A 821 -28.18 -5.60 -29.62
C ALA A 821 -26.85 -6.13 -29.09
N ARG A 822 -25.74 -5.73 -29.72
CA ARG A 822 -24.37 -5.99 -29.24
C ARG A 822 -24.12 -7.48 -28.90
N PRO A 823 -24.29 -8.41 -29.86
CA PRO A 823 -23.97 -9.81 -29.62
C PRO A 823 -22.47 -9.98 -29.33
N VAL A 824 -22.10 -11.11 -28.72
CA VAL A 824 -20.70 -11.57 -28.70
C VAL A 824 -20.40 -12.27 -30.01
N LEU A 825 -19.29 -11.87 -30.62
CA LEU A 825 -18.66 -12.55 -31.75
C LEU A 825 -17.57 -13.49 -31.23
N LYS A 826 -17.55 -14.74 -31.70
CA LYS A 826 -16.47 -15.71 -31.53
C LYS A 826 -15.96 -16.14 -32.90
N VAL A 827 -14.65 -16.10 -33.10
CA VAL A 827 -14.00 -16.55 -34.35
C VAL A 827 -13.01 -17.64 -34.00
N ARG A 828 -13.14 -18.81 -34.66
CA ARG A 828 -12.23 -19.94 -34.47
C ARG A 828 -11.68 -20.44 -35.79
N HIS A 829 -10.44 -20.88 -35.77
CA HIS A 829 -9.91 -21.68 -36.87
C HIS A 829 -10.55 -23.07 -36.82
N GLN A 830 -11.18 -23.50 -37.93
CA GLN A 830 -12.09 -24.66 -37.89
C GLN A 830 -11.35 -25.98 -37.65
N GLN A 831 -10.16 -26.14 -38.23
CA GLN A 831 -9.42 -27.40 -38.12
C GLN A 831 -8.79 -27.59 -36.73
N SER A 832 -8.24 -26.53 -36.14
CA SER A 832 -7.56 -26.60 -34.83
C SER A 832 -8.53 -26.37 -33.66
N GLY A 833 -9.69 -25.77 -33.90
CA GLY A 833 -10.61 -25.32 -32.86
C GLY A 833 -10.10 -24.11 -32.06
N GLU A 834 -8.92 -23.58 -32.41
CA GLU A 834 -8.30 -22.48 -31.68
C GLU A 834 -9.14 -21.20 -31.83
N LEU A 835 -9.37 -20.54 -30.69
CA LEU A 835 -9.96 -19.20 -30.68
C LEU A 835 -9.00 -18.18 -31.28
N VAL A 836 -9.43 -17.51 -32.35
CA VAL A 836 -8.71 -16.37 -32.93
C VAL A 836 -8.94 -15.13 -32.07
N TYR A 837 -10.20 -14.85 -31.73
CA TYR A 837 -10.63 -13.89 -30.71
C TYR A 837 -12.11 -14.04 -30.38
N SER A 838 -12.52 -13.37 -29.30
CA SER A 838 -13.92 -13.03 -29.09
C SER A 838 -14.10 -11.63 -28.51
N CYS A 839 -15.20 -10.97 -28.87
CA CYS A 839 -15.50 -9.63 -28.40
C CYS A 839 -17.00 -9.32 -28.41
N ARG A 840 -17.41 -8.38 -27.54
CA ARG A 840 -18.74 -7.78 -27.56
C ARG A 840 -18.80 -6.71 -28.65
N LEU A 841 -19.69 -6.87 -29.63
CA LEU A 841 -19.82 -5.92 -30.73
C LEU A 841 -20.45 -4.60 -30.26
N SER A 842 -19.99 -3.48 -30.85
CA SER A 842 -20.62 -2.16 -30.71
C SER A 842 -21.83 -1.98 -31.64
N ASP A 843 -21.77 -2.62 -32.81
CA ASP A 843 -22.68 -2.42 -33.95
C ASP A 843 -23.40 -3.72 -34.34
N SER A 844 -24.52 -3.57 -35.06
CA SER A 844 -25.27 -4.70 -35.63
C SER A 844 -24.59 -5.33 -36.85
N ARG A 845 -23.62 -4.65 -37.48
CA ARG A 845 -22.86 -5.16 -38.62
C ARG A 845 -21.40 -5.36 -38.24
N VAL A 846 -20.85 -6.52 -38.58
CA VAL A 846 -19.42 -6.82 -38.38
C VAL A 846 -18.87 -7.58 -39.57
N ARG A 847 -17.63 -7.30 -39.93
CA ARG A 847 -16.85 -8.16 -40.83
C ARG A 847 -15.71 -8.75 -40.04
N PRO A 848 -15.79 -10.02 -39.63
CA PRO A 848 -14.68 -10.67 -38.95
C PRO A 848 -13.44 -10.71 -39.86
N TRP A 849 -12.29 -10.52 -39.26
CA TRP A 849 -10.99 -10.59 -39.91
C TRP A 849 -10.13 -11.69 -39.30
N VAL A 850 -9.19 -12.21 -40.08
CA VAL A 850 -8.27 -13.29 -39.69
C VAL A 850 -6.87 -13.05 -40.29
N PHE A 851 -5.93 -13.96 -40.00
CA PHE A 851 -4.50 -13.75 -40.24
C PHE A 851 -3.87 -14.75 -41.22
N GLU A 852 -4.68 -15.63 -41.80
CA GLU A 852 -4.31 -16.56 -42.87
C GLU A 852 -5.57 -16.97 -43.65
N GLU A 853 -5.38 -17.50 -44.86
CA GLU A 853 -6.45 -18.13 -45.64
C GLU A 853 -6.77 -19.51 -45.04
N GLY A 854 -8.03 -19.91 -45.06
CA GLY A 854 -8.45 -21.17 -44.45
C GLY A 854 -9.94 -21.19 -44.13
N LEU A 855 -10.36 -22.25 -43.42
CA LEU A 855 -11.73 -22.43 -42.98
C LEU A 855 -11.90 -22.02 -41.51
N TYR A 856 -12.93 -21.24 -41.25
CA TYR A 856 -13.23 -20.70 -39.93
C TYR A 856 -14.66 -21.00 -39.51
N GLN A 857 -14.85 -20.99 -38.20
CA GLN A 857 -16.14 -20.99 -37.55
C GLN A 857 -16.40 -19.60 -36.96
N VAL A 858 -17.61 -19.08 -37.17
CA VAL A 858 -18.10 -17.84 -36.55
C VAL A 858 -19.31 -18.14 -35.69
N GLY A 859 -19.25 -17.74 -34.42
CA GLY A 859 -20.38 -17.76 -33.49
C GLY A 859 -20.85 -16.35 -33.16
N LEU A 860 -22.16 -16.11 -33.21
CA LEU A 860 -22.81 -14.87 -32.78
C LEU A 860 -23.92 -15.19 -31.79
N GLY A 861 -24.01 -14.46 -30.69
CA GLY A 861 -25.10 -14.66 -29.72
C GLY A 861 -24.97 -13.88 -28.43
N GLU A 862 -25.91 -14.15 -27.51
CA GLU A 862 -25.86 -13.63 -26.14
C GLU A 862 -25.39 -14.73 -25.18
N PRO A 863 -24.24 -14.54 -24.51
CA PRO A 863 -23.73 -15.47 -23.51
C PRO A 863 -24.72 -15.84 -22.41
N ALA A 864 -24.56 -17.06 -21.87
CA ALA A 864 -25.44 -17.66 -20.88
C ALA A 864 -26.94 -17.74 -21.26
N THR A 865 -27.26 -17.49 -22.54
CA THR A 865 -28.58 -17.74 -23.13
C THR A 865 -28.50 -18.84 -24.18
N GLY A 866 -29.64 -19.43 -24.54
CA GLY A 866 -29.73 -20.34 -25.70
C GLY A 866 -29.73 -19.63 -27.06
N ARG A 867 -29.58 -18.29 -27.10
CA ARG A 867 -29.67 -17.49 -28.33
C ARG A 867 -28.28 -17.37 -28.98
N TRP A 868 -27.87 -18.42 -29.68
CA TRP A 868 -26.64 -18.48 -30.46
C TRP A 868 -26.90 -18.94 -31.91
N ARG A 869 -26.04 -18.49 -32.82
CA ARG A 869 -25.96 -18.93 -34.21
C ARG A 869 -24.50 -19.20 -34.54
N GLU A 870 -24.24 -20.37 -35.09
CA GLU A 870 -22.90 -20.82 -35.49
C GLU A 870 -22.88 -21.02 -37.00
N PHE A 871 -21.77 -20.65 -37.61
CA PHE A 871 -21.54 -20.71 -39.04
C PHE A 871 -20.18 -21.38 -39.27
N ASP A 872 -20.20 -22.56 -39.88
CA ASP A 872 -19.02 -23.37 -40.18
C ASP A 872 -18.61 -23.23 -41.64
N HIS A 873 -17.41 -23.71 -41.96
CA HIS A 873 -16.88 -23.78 -43.33
C HIS A 873 -16.82 -22.41 -44.02
N LEU A 874 -16.60 -21.34 -43.24
CA LEU A 874 -16.44 -20.00 -43.78
C LEU A 874 -15.02 -19.84 -44.31
N GLU A 875 -14.91 -19.61 -45.61
CA GLU A 875 -13.63 -19.39 -46.27
C GLU A 875 -13.15 -17.95 -46.02
N ALA A 876 -11.92 -17.82 -45.56
CA ALA A 876 -11.23 -16.53 -45.45
C ALA A 876 -10.46 -16.22 -46.73
N SER A 877 -10.73 -15.05 -47.32
CA SER A 877 -10.07 -14.57 -48.54
C SER A 877 -9.26 -13.30 -48.30
N ARG A 878 -8.18 -13.12 -49.06
CA ARG A 878 -7.35 -11.89 -49.03
C ARG A 878 -8.08 -10.64 -49.53
N GLU A 879 -9.13 -10.81 -50.31
CA GLU A 879 -9.99 -9.71 -50.71
C GLU A 879 -11.27 -9.73 -49.87
N ALA A 880 -11.67 -8.56 -49.39
CA ALA A 880 -12.93 -8.42 -48.66
C ALA A 880 -14.10 -8.54 -49.64
N GLY A 881 -14.65 -9.76 -49.79
CA GLY A 881 -15.79 -10.03 -50.67
C GLY A 881 -17.05 -9.22 -50.31
N SER A 882 -18.00 -9.10 -51.25
CA SER A 882 -19.23 -8.33 -51.05
C SER A 882 -20.30 -9.05 -50.22
N ASP A 883 -20.11 -10.33 -49.93
CA ASP A 883 -21.12 -11.18 -49.32
C ASP A 883 -21.46 -10.76 -47.89
N VAL A 884 -22.77 -10.70 -47.61
CA VAL A 884 -23.33 -10.35 -46.31
C VAL A 884 -24.31 -11.44 -45.87
N ILE A 885 -24.04 -12.06 -44.73
CA ILE A 885 -24.91 -13.05 -44.09
C ILE A 885 -25.81 -12.32 -43.10
N SER A 886 -27.14 -12.35 -43.33
CA SER A 886 -28.09 -11.79 -42.37
C SER A 886 -28.41 -12.81 -41.28
N VAL A 887 -28.23 -12.41 -40.02
CA VAL A 887 -28.47 -13.25 -38.84
C VAL A 887 -29.63 -12.66 -38.05
N VAL A 888 -30.76 -13.36 -38.04
CA VAL A 888 -31.97 -12.92 -37.32
C VAL A 888 -32.10 -13.72 -36.03
N PHE A 889 -32.13 -12.99 -34.91
CA PHE A 889 -32.52 -13.51 -33.61
C PHE A 889 -33.95 -13.07 -33.33
N GLU A 890 -34.82 -14.03 -33.04
CA GLU A 890 -36.17 -13.76 -32.55
C GLU A 890 -36.14 -13.31 -31.09
#